data_AF-A0A421JIP0-F1
#
_entry.id   AF-A0A421JIP0-F1
#
_cell.length_a   1.000
_cell.length_b   1.000
_cell.length_c   1.000
_cell.angle_alpha   90.00
_cell.angle_beta   90.00
_cell.angle_gamma   90.00
#
_symmetry.space_group_name_H-M   'P 1'
#
loop_
_entity.id
_entity.type
_entity.pdbx_description
1 polymer ?
#
loop_
_entity_poly.entity_id
_entity_poly.type
_entity_poly.pdbx_seq_one_letter_code
_entity_poly.pdbx_strand_id
1 'polypeptide(L)'
;MFSKIKSFSEDIVAKGLNELNQSSQQQQEASDLAELQKGSAVLHVVTPEEHEVVQPTDEPESPTNSPNPEQTQETTDKSEPTNVENSSPAQDDSLPPNIRAKLKKFAKYEEKYPILLQAYKVEKRKSQLISIFEKVLQENTPVSSISDANVLIEYLNGLTEKTKILNSEIRKLTKENSILTFKIAKFDETGNDLQNQINGLKLDNQKQLNLIENLKIENENLNEKVQIGQNRAENLEAELKEKNGNLEVALEEIEQLKGSQNGGKEKDNSEELEKLNEKIQEKDLEIEQLRTKTKETEDLRTQIQEKDAEIDQLKKSTKSEGENQIVLHEEIDKLKQTIQGQEQEIEQLKKSSKSEEEIEIAQAKEKEIDNLNKTIQDQAKEIENLRKSVESEESQDLKNQIQTKDEEIEQLKKSVKTAEEDVSQVQAKEEIDTLKQRIQEQEETIGQLKEQIKSEQVEDLKQQIKVQEEEIEQLKQQNGSDKPNSNNKLNKKIQIQEKVIEELKKQIKSTETKDPTDSSEKLTQLTNENSQLLEKLRELKDNLEGKNEEINDLRDSLKEIGNDFVASKDEIKLLKSQQQQGQSSTEELNSVIKSWQEKFNSKSSELEQVNSKLSEVEANIQEQEILQRKSERDLKKEINSTKKLLDECETKLAETSKQVEVLVSEKTGLENRIEELIKFKSNDTSLKLEISSLQTSISYKDTQLKEQQQKVDSLNKENSELKDSINKLQTTSNKFQINNMDLLKEKSELLTKQELLIDQSKSLNSELTKLQRERQQLQQDLDKVTTKYDNLYQEQNDSSNVLLSYKKQHEELLMKSKEYLFKIEALEDQVSEARNLLQSRNRETSSIRRLLVDAEESLRIKESESKVEMTRLNEEKLELERYYNISINRKHREIEELNLSIKDYESRIKSYEQRILDAKEFETMSNTTSKDNESSRQLIEELTQTVDTLRNALQTNSKRVKELETNNNILKKLNDENNMKFERLSKNYKLLTQQYRSMKQVRRESQPEVATTTTVPDKETKQDTTNVAYLKNVLLGFFEHKEQREQLLPVVKTLFSFTPEDEEKFLFALR
;
A
#
# COMPACT_ATOMS: atom_id res chain seq x y z
N MET A 1 9.63 1.37 -48.62
CA MET A 1 10.69 2.17 -47.97
C MET A 1 10.45 3.67 -48.11
N PHE A 2 10.51 4.26 -49.32
CA PHE A 2 10.41 5.72 -49.53
C PHE A 2 9.30 6.46 -48.77
N SER A 3 8.08 5.92 -48.64
CA SER A 3 7.01 6.54 -47.83
C SER A 3 7.38 6.74 -46.36
N LYS A 4 8.05 5.76 -45.72
CA LYS A 4 8.55 5.89 -44.34
C LYS A 4 9.68 6.91 -44.22
N ILE A 5 10.50 7.08 -45.27
CA ILE A 5 11.57 8.10 -45.28
C ILE A 5 10.95 9.50 -45.39
N LYS A 6 9.90 9.67 -46.22
CA LYS A 6 9.19 10.95 -46.34
C LYS A 6 8.54 11.36 -45.03
N SER A 7 7.81 10.47 -44.36
CA SER A 7 7.24 10.77 -43.04
C SER A 7 8.31 11.11 -42.00
N PHE A 8 9.44 10.37 -41.96
CA PHE A 8 10.55 10.69 -41.06
C PHE A 8 11.16 12.08 -41.35
N SER A 9 11.24 12.49 -42.62
CA SER A 9 11.70 13.85 -42.97
C SER A 9 10.68 14.93 -42.62
N GLU A 10 9.37 14.65 -42.72
CA GLU A 10 8.32 15.57 -42.28
C GLU A 10 8.29 15.70 -40.75
N ASP A 11 8.47 14.61 -40.00
CA ASP A 11 8.59 14.61 -38.52
C ASP A 11 9.85 15.35 -38.02
N ILE A 12 10.99 15.16 -38.68
CA ILE A 12 12.25 15.85 -38.32
C ILE A 12 12.15 17.35 -38.64
N VAL A 13 11.59 17.73 -39.79
CA VAL A 13 11.39 19.14 -40.15
C VAL A 13 10.34 19.79 -39.24
N ALA A 14 9.28 19.08 -38.88
CA ALA A 14 8.28 19.57 -37.92
C ALA A 14 8.88 19.77 -36.52
N LYS A 15 9.70 18.83 -36.03
CA LYS A 15 10.43 19.00 -34.75
C LYS A 15 11.40 20.18 -34.79
N GLY A 16 12.22 20.29 -35.83
CA GLY A 16 13.16 21.41 -35.98
C GLY A 16 12.47 22.77 -36.07
N LEU A 17 11.31 22.87 -36.73
CA LEU A 17 10.47 24.07 -36.72
C LEU A 17 9.89 24.36 -35.33
N ASN A 18 9.51 23.35 -34.56
CA ASN A 18 8.96 23.51 -33.22
C ASN A 18 10.05 23.94 -32.21
N GLU A 19 11.25 23.37 -32.31
CA GLU A 19 12.43 23.77 -31.52
C GLU A 19 12.90 25.19 -31.86
N LEU A 20 12.83 25.60 -33.14
CA LEU A 20 13.13 26.97 -33.56
C LEU A 20 12.07 27.98 -33.09
N ASN A 21 10.79 27.59 -33.02
CA ASN A 21 9.74 28.39 -32.38
C ASN A 21 9.97 28.50 -30.87
N GLN A 22 10.21 27.40 -30.16
CA GLN A 22 10.43 27.39 -28.71
C GLN A 22 11.62 28.26 -28.30
N SER A 23 12.74 28.17 -29.02
CA SER A 23 13.91 29.02 -28.77
C SER A 23 13.67 30.50 -29.11
N SER A 24 12.76 30.82 -30.04
CA SER A 24 12.33 32.19 -30.34
C SER A 24 11.38 32.73 -29.25
N GLN A 25 10.43 31.92 -28.78
CA GLN A 25 9.48 32.27 -27.72
C GLN A 25 10.20 32.54 -26.39
N GLN A 26 11.14 31.67 -25.99
CA GLN A 26 11.94 31.87 -24.77
C GLN A 26 12.74 33.19 -24.77
N GLN A 27 13.18 33.68 -25.94
CA GLN A 27 13.85 34.97 -26.05
C GLN A 27 12.87 36.15 -25.93
N GLN A 28 11.63 36.02 -26.40
CA GLN A 28 10.59 37.03 -26.20
C GLN A 28 10.08 37.06 -24.75
N GLU A 29 9.78 35.90 -24.16
CA GLU A 29 9.38 35.76 -22.75
C GLU A 29 10.42 36.39 -21.80
N ALA A 30 11.71 36.11 -22.02
CA ALA A 30 12.79 36.71 -21.24
C ALA A 30 12.91 38.24 -21.43
N SER A 31 12.53 38.77 -22.60
CA SER A 31 12.49 40.22 -22.86
C SER A 31 11.31 40.88 -22.15
N ASP A 32 10.10 40.35 -22.33
CA ASP A 32 8.86 40.85 -21.73
C ASP A 32 8.97 40.86 -20.19
N LEU A 33 9.50 39.79 -19.59
CA LEU A 33 9.71 39.69 -18.15
C LEU A 33 10.78 40.68 -17.63
N ALA A 34 11.83 40.92 -18.41
CA ALA A 34 12.87 41.90 -18.06
C ALA A 34 12.39 43.35 -18.23
N GLU A 35 11.46 43.63 -19.15
CA GLU A 35 10.82 44.94 -19.29
C GLU A 35 9.82 45.19 -18.16
N LEU A 36 9.04 44.18 -17.75
CA LEU A 36 8.20 44.22 -16.53
C LEU A 36 9.00 44.59 -15.27
N GLN A 37 10.13 43.91 -15.03
CA GLN A 37 10.98 44.19 -13.87
C GLN A 37 11.56 45.61 -13.89
N LYS A 38 12.00 46.12 -15.05
CA LYS A 38 12.53 47.49 -15.19
C LYS A 38 11.43 48.56 -15.11
N GLY A 39 10.23 48.25 -15.59
CA GLY A 39 9.09 49.16 -15.61
C GLY A 39 8.40 49.35 -14.26
N SER A 40 8.59 48.43 -13.30
CA SER A 40 7.97 48.45 -11.96
C SER A 40 8.01 49.83 -11.27
N ALA A 41 9.15 50.54 -11.33
CA ALA A 41 9.29 51.87 -10.74
C ALA A 41 8.33 52.93 -11.32
N VAL A 42 7.81 52.75 -12.54
CA VAL A 42 6.86 53.65 -13.19
C VAL A 42 5.43 53.49 -12.64
N LEU A 43 5.07 52.30 -12.14
CA LEU A 43 3.77 52.06 -11.51
C LEU A 43 3.61 52.86 -10.21
N HIS A 44 4.71 53.02 -9.45
CA HIS A 44 4.75 53.78 -8.20
C HIS A 44 4.83 55.31 -8.38
N VAL A 45 4.91 55.83 -9.62
CA VAL A 45 4.85 57.28 -9.87
C VAL A 45 3.41 57.73 -9.73
N VAL A 46 3.13 58.48 -8.66
CA VAL A 46 1.84 59.13 -8.41
C VAL A 46 1.56 60.11 -9.55
N THR A 47 0.40 59.96 -10.19
CA THR A 47 -0.07 60.86 -11.24
C THR A 47 -0.79 62.04 -10.55
N PRO A 48 -0.49 63.32 -10.88
CA PRO A 48 -1.15 64.48 -10.29
C PRO A 48 -2.68 64.41 -10.35
N GLU A 49 -3.35 64.82 -9.28
CA GLU A 49 -4.81 64.75 -9.21
C GLU A 49 -5.50 65.77 -10.12
N GLU A 50 -6.73 65.46 -10.53
CA GLU A 50 -7.53 66.29 -11.44
C GLU A 50 -7.69 67.75 -10.95
N HIS A 51 -7.69 67.96 -9.62
CA HIS A 51 -7.79 69.26 -8.98
C HIS A 51 -6.54 70.14 -9.19
N GLU A 52 -5.34 69.57 -9.38
CA GLU A 52 -4.11 70.32 -9.66
C GLU A 52 -4.04 70.78 -11.12
N VAL A 53 -4.70 70.05 -12.03
CA VAL A 53 -4.59 70.22 -13.49
C VAL A 53 -5.70 71.11 -14.09
N VAL A 54 -6.68 71.54 -13.28
CA VAL A 54 -7.81 72.40 -13.71
C VAL A 54 -7.37 73.57 -14.59
N GLN A 55 -8.08 73.75 -15.71
CA GLN A 55 -7.89 74.87 -16.64
C GLN A 55 -8.53 76.15 -16.08
N PRO A 56 -7.86 77.33 -16.17
CA PRO A 56 -8.43 78.59 -15.70
C PRO A 56 -9.56 79.08 -16.61
N THR A 57 -10.80 78.85 -16.18
CA THR A 57 -12.04 79.31 -16.80
C THR A 57 -12.03 80.81 -17.12
N ASP A 58 -12.84 81.20 -18.10
CA ASP A 58 -13.17 82.61 -18.36
C ASP A 58 -14.51 82.92 -17.67
N GLU A 59 -14.53 83.89 -16.76
CA GLU A 59 -15.75 84.39 -16.12
C GLU A 59 -16.11 85.82 -16.61
N PRO A 60 -17.41 86.14 -16.76
CA PRO A 60 -17.89 87.45 -17.13
C PRO A 60 -18.06 88.39 -15.91
N GLU A 61 -18.42 89.65 -16.18
CA GLU A 61 -18.59 90.68 -15.14
C GLU A 61 -19.84 90.45 -14.26
N SER A 62 -19.60 90.34 -12.93
CA SER A 62 -20.35 90.85 -11.75
C SER A 62 -21.83 91.31 -11.91
N PRO A 63 -22.73 91.14 -10.89
CA PRO A 63 -22.41 91.51 -9.49
C PRO A 63 -23.18 90.85 -8.29
N THR A 64 -22.60 91.01 -7.08
CA THR A 64 -23.26 91.09 -5.72
C THR A 64 -24.02 89.86 -5.16
N ASN A 65 -24.08 89.57 -3.84
CA ASN A 65 -23.57 90.28 -2.65
C ASN A 65 -23.19 89.33 -1.47
N SER A 66 -22.46 89.88 -0.48
CA SER A 66 -21.96 89.39 0.83
C SER A 66 -22.91 88.55 1.76
N PRO A 67 -22.49 88.05 2.95
CA PRO A 67 -21.16 88.12 3.63
C PRO A 67 -20.59 86.82 4.28
N ASN A 68 -19.31 86.90 4.67
CA ASN A 68 -18.61 86.39 5.89
C ASN A 68 -19.36 85.45 6.88
N PRO A 69 -18.70 84.49 7.57
CA PRO A 69 -17.26 84.45 7.92
C PRO A 69 -16.60 83.03 7.76
N GLU A 70 -15.49 82.55 8.36
CA GLU A 70 -14.59 83.04 9.44
C GLU A 70 -13.14 82.41 9.40
N GLN A 71 -12.33 82.77 10.39
CA GLN A 71 -10.96 82.42 10.87
C GLN A 71 -10.61 80.92 11.19
N THR A 72 -9.35 80.47 11.44
CA THR A 72 -7.95 81.02 11.35
C THR A 72 -6.86 79.94 11.56
N GLN A 73 -5.70 80.08 10.87
CA GLN A 73 -4.31 79.82 11.35
C GLN A 73 -3.98 78.35 11.81
N GLU A 74 -2.76 77.92 12.16
CA GLU A 74 -1.41 78.49 12.39
C GLU A 74 -0.34 77.69 11.59
N THR A 75 0.41 78.28 10.65
CA THR A 75 1.77 78.90 10.76
C THR A 75 3.01 77.98 10.86
N THR A 76 3.85 78.06 9.80
CA THR A 76 5.34 78.14 9.86
C THR A 76 6.15 76.88 10.27
N ASP A 77 7.45 76.73 9.95
CA ASP A 77 8.44 77.70 9.44
C ASP A 77 9.59 77.04 8.63
N LYS A 78 10.40 77.88 7.95
CA LYS A 78 11.81 77.68 7.51
C LYS A 78 12.18 76.65 6.44
N SER A 79 13.29 76.80 5.68
CA SER A 79 13.96 78.00 5.10
C SER A 79 15.23 77.55 4.35
N GLU A 80 15.34 77.90 3.05
CA GLU A 80 16.61 78.31 2.38
C GLU A 80 17.83 77.34 2.33
N PRO A 81 18.94 77.67 1.62
CA PRO A 81 19.17 78.74 0.63
C PRO A 81 19.83 78.26 -0.70
N THR A 82 20.07 79.24 -1.61
CA THR A 82 21.11 79.24 -2.68
C THR A 82 20.96 78.27 -3.88
N ASN A 83 21.39 78.60 -5.10
CA ASN A 83 22.21 79.75 -5.55
C ASN A 83 21.90 80.19 -7.02
N VAL A 84 22.10 81.49 -7.31
CA VAL A 84 22.83 82.09 -8.47
C VAL A 84 22.63 81.46 -9.87
N GLU A 85 22.33 82.19 -10.96
CA GLU A 85 22.07 83.63 -11.17
C GLU A 85 21.50 83.86 -12.60
N ASN A 86 20.98 85.08 -12.85
CA ASN A 86 21.01 85.87 -14.12
C ASN A 86 20.74 85.19 -15.50
N SER A 87 19.94 85.75 -16.41
CA SER A 87 19.59 87.18 -16.56
C SER A 87 18.16 87.45 -17.07
N SER A 88 17.54 88.47 -16.47
CA SER A 88 16.50 89.33 -17.07
C SER A 88 17.20 90.55 -17.73
N PRO A 89 16.57 91.60 -18.32
CA PRO A 89 15.12 91.88 -18.42
C PRO A 89 14.62 92.52 -19.75
N ALA A 90 13.33 92.89 -19.74
CA ALA A 90 12.68 93.98 -20.49
C ALA A 90 12.37 93.77 -21.99
N GLN A 91 11.33 94.38 -22.57
CA GLN A 91 10.37 95.38 -22.07
C GLN A 91 8.91 94.89 -22.20
N ASP A 92 8.05 95.17 -21.21
CA ASP A 92 6.63 94.73 -21.19
C ASP A 92 5.66 95.84 -20.72
N ASP A 93 5.80 97.07 -21.25
CA ASP A 93 5.00 98.23 -20.78
C ASP A 93 4.14 98.96 -21.81
N SER A 94 4.30 98.70 -23.11
CA SER A 94 3.45 99.28 -24.16
C SER A 94 2.17 98.49 -24.45
N LEU A 95 2.04 97.27 -23.92
CA LEU A 95 0.96 96.34 -24.26
C LEU A 95 -0.31 96.59 -23.41
N PRO A 96 -1.51 96.63 -24.03
CA PRO A 96 -2.78 96.79 -23.32
C PRO A 96 -3.02 95.72 -22.23
N PRO A 97 -3.75 96.05 -21.15
CA PRO A 97 -3.98 95.13 -20.03
C PRO A 97 -4.56 93.77 -20.44
N ASN A 98 -5.50 93.75 -21.40
CA ASN A 98 -6.06 92.50 -21.94
C ASN A 98 -5.04 91.60 -22.64
N ILE A 99 -3.98 92.15 -23.22
CA ILE A 99 -2.91 91.36 -23.84
C ILE A 99 -1.95 90.84 -22.77
N ARG A 100 -1.55 91.67 -21.80
CA ARG A 100 -0.73 91.22 -20.64
C ARG A 100 -1.46 90.18 -19.78
N ALA A 101 -2.80 90.26 -19.65
CA ALA A 101 -3.62 89.23 -19.00
C ALA A 101 -3.61 87.91 -19.79
N LYS A 102 -3.77 87.96 -21.12
CA LYS A 102 -3.68 86.76 -21.98
C LYS A 102 -2.29 86.14 -21.98
N LEU A 103 -1.22 86.95 -22.03
CA LEU A 103 0.16 86.47 -21.90
C LEU A 103 0.39 85.77 -20.55
N LYS A 104 -0.16 86.31 -19.43
CA LYS A 104 -0.12 85.63 -18.13
C LYS A 104 -0.97 84.35 -18.07
N LYS A 105 -2.06 84.23 -18.85
CA LYS A 105 -2.74 82.92 -19.03
C LYS A 105 -1.86 81.96 -19.85
N PHE A 106 -1.24 82.42 -20.94
CA PHE A 106 -0.35 81.59 -21.77
C PHE A 106 0.87 81.06 -20.98
N ALA A 107 1.55 81.89 -20.19
CA ALA A 107 2.65 81.44 -19.33
C ALA A 107 2.21 80.31 -18.36
N LYS A 108 1.02 80.43 -17.74
CA LYS A 108 0.47 79.37 -16.88
C LYS A 108 0.11 78.09 -17.65
N TYR A 109 -0.32 78.20 -18.91
CA TYR A 109 -0.50 77.02 -19.77
C TYR A 109 0.84 76.40 -20.18
N GLU A 110 1.86 77.21 -20.45
CA GLU A 110 3.22 76.80 -20.79
C GLU A 110 3.93 76.09 -19.62
N GLU A 111 3.66 76.49 -18.38
CA GLU A 111 4.10 75.79 -17.15
C GLU A 111 3.34 74.46 -16.92
N LYS A 112 2.00 74.43 -17.09
CA LYS A 112 1.20 73.22 -16.86
C LYS A 112 1.32 72.16 -17.97
N TYR A 113 1.54 72.57 -19.23
CA TYR A 113 1.62 71.65 -20.37
C TYR A 113 2.71 70.57 -20.26
N PRO A 114 3.98 70.85 -19.89
CA PRO A 114 4.99 69.81 -19.74
C PRO A 114 4.66 68.82 -18.60
N ILE A 115 4.02 69.28 -17.52
CA ILE A 115 3.58 68.43 -16.40
C ILE A 115 2.49 67.46 -16.88
N LEU A 116 1.46 67.96 -17.58
CA LEU A 116 0.42 67.12 -18.17
C LEU A 116 0.97 66.15 -19.23
N LEU A 117 1.91 66.60 -20.06
CA LEU A 117 2.59 65.75 -21.03
C LEU A 117 3.46 64.66 -20.37
N GLN A 118 4.07 64.95 -19.21
CA GLN A 118 4.81 63.97 -18.41
C GLN A 118 3.87 62.97 -17.74
N ALA A 119 2.76 63.44 -17.14
CA ALA A 119 1.71 62.58 -16.57
C ALA A 119 1.15 61.62 -17.63
N TYR A 120 0.78 62.12 -18.81
CA TYR A 120 0.32 61.28 -19.93
C TYR A 120 1.36 60.28 -20.43
N LYS A 121 2.65 60.65 -20.46
CA LYS A 121 3.75 59.73 -20.81
C LYS A 121 3.98 58.64 -19.75
N VAL A 122 3.81 58.97 -18.48
CA VAL A 122 3.86 58.01 -17.36
C VAL A 122 2.68 57.05 -17.44
N GLU A 123 1.46 57.57 -17.55
CA GLU A 123 0.25 56.76 -17.55
C GLU A 123 0.18 55.85 -18.79
N LYS A 124 0.56 56.35 -19.98
CA LYS A 124 0.69 55.51 -21.18
C LYS A 124 1.72 54.38 -20.99
N ARG A 125 2.84 54.63 -20.28
CA ARG A 125 3.79 53.56 -19.93
C ARG A 125 3.21 52.57 -18.94
N LYS A 126 2.44 53.00 -17.94
CA LYS A 126 1.73 52.08 -17.04
C LYS A 126 0.76 51.17 -17.82
N SER A 127 -0.04 51.73 -18.74
CA SER A 127 -0.93 50.93 -19.60
C SER A 127 -0.17 49.93 -20.49
N GLN A 128 0.98 50.32 -21.06
CA GLN A 128 1.83 49.41 -21.82
C GLN A 128 2.38 48.28 -20.93
N LEU A 129 2.84 48.60 -19.71
CA LEU A 129 3.38 47.63 -18.77
C LEU A 129 2.30 46.63 -18.28
N ILE A 130 1.08 47.13 -18.03
CA ILE A 130 -0.08 46.29 -17.70
C ILE A 130 -0.43 45.36 -18.87
N SER A 131 -0.39 45.84 -20.12
CA SER A 131 -0.63 45.00 -21.30
C SER A 131 0.40 43.89 -21.49
N ILE A 132 1.68 44.14 -21.16
CA ILE A 132 2.72 43.10 -21.15
C ILE A 132 2.46 42.10 -20.00
N PHE A 133 2.03 42.58 -18.83
CA PHE A 133 1.70 41.73 -17.69
C PHE A 133 0.49 40.83 -17.94
N GLU A 134 -0.59 41.35 -18.54
CA GLU A 134 -1.75 40.55 -18.94
C GLU A 134 -1.40 39.50 -20.00
N LYS A 135 -0.55 39.83 -20.97
CA LYS A 135 -0.02 38.85 -21.94
C LYS A 135 0.73 37.70 -21.23
N VAL A 136 1.67 38.04 -20.34
CA VAL A 136 2.43 37.03 -19.58
C VAL A 136 1.51 36.17 -18.68
N LEU A 137 0.45 36.76 -18.12
CA LEU A 137 -0.58 36.01 -17.38
C LEU A 137 -1.37 35.05 -18.28
N GLN A 138 -1.84 35.50 -19.46
CA GLN A 138 -2.54 34.67 -20.44
C GLN A 138 -1.69 33.49 -20.94
N GLU A 139 -0.38 33.70 -21.08
CA GLU A 139 0.56 32.68 -21.56
C GLU A 139 0.88 31.62 -20.48
N ASN A 140 0.84 31.99 -19.19
CA ASN A 140 1.22 31.10 -18.07
C ASN A 140 0.05 30.58 -17.22
N THR A 141 -1.15 31.15 -17.36
CA THR A 141 -2.34 30.83 -16.55
C THR A 141 -3.62 30.90 -17.40
N PRO A 142 -4.71 30.19 -17.05
CA PRO A 142 -5.96 30.19 -17.85
C PRO A 142 -6.79 31.48 -17.70
N VAL A 143 -6.15 32.62 -17.43
CA VAL A 143 -6.77 33.87 -16.97
C VAL A 143 -6.71 34.89 -18.09
N SER A 144 -7.86 35.43 -18.53
CA SER A 144 -7.96 36.23 -19.76
C SER A 144 -7.66 37.72 -19.55
N SER A 145 -7.88 38.26 -18.34
CA SER A 145 -7.50 39.62 -17.94
C SER A 145 -7.14 39.66 -16.46
N ILE A 146 -6.41 40.69 -16.02
CA ILE A 146 -6.20 41.00 -14.60
C ILE A 146 -7.52 41.17 -13.82
N SER A 147 -8.64 41.41 -14.53
CA SER A 147 -10.00 41.44 -13.99
C SER A 147 -10.48 40.09 -13.43
N ASP A 148 -9.99 38.97 -13.96
CA ASP A 148 -10.47 37.62 -13.67
C ASP A 148 -9.77 36.98 -12.45
N ALA A 149 -9.45 37.78 -11.44
CA ALA A 149 -8.61 37.38 -10.30
C ALA A 149 -9.10 36.12 -9.54
N ASN A 150 -10.41 35.85 -9.54
CA ASN A 150 -10.97 34.63 -8.96
C ASN A 150 -10.54 33.36 -9.72
N VAL A 151 -10.44 33.42 -11.06
CA VAL A 151 -9.99 32.29 -11.89
C VAL A 151 -8.51 31.97 -11.62
N LEU A 152 -7.70 33.00 -11.37
CA LEU A 152 -6.31 32.82 -10.94
C LEU A 152 -6.22 32.12 -9.58
N ILE A 153 -7.06 32.50 -8.62
CA ILE A 153 -7.12 31.88 -7.29
C ILE A 153 -7.58 30.42 -7.38
N GLU A 154 -8.61 30.12 -8.19
CA GLU A 154 -9.08 28.74 -8.44
C GLU A 154 -8.00 27.89 -9.11
N TYR A 155 -7.28 28.42 -10.10
CA TYR A 155 -6.15 27.73 -10.74
C TYR A 155 -5.02 27.43 -9.75
N LEU A 156 -4.61 28.40 -8.93
CA LEU A 156 -3.56 28.22 -7.91
C LEU A 156 -3.98 27.25 -6.81
N ASN A 157 -5.26 27.25 -6.41
CA ASN A 157 -5.82 26.27 -5.49
C ASN A 157 -5.80 24.86 -6.11
N GLY A 158 -6.28 24.69 -7.35
CA GLY A 158 -6.24 23.41 -8.06
C GLY A 158 -4.82 22.88 -8.29
N LEU A 159 -3.84 23.76 -8.53
CA LEU A 159 -2.43 23.39 -8.64
C LEU A 159 -1.84 22.98 -7.27
N THR A 160 -2.27 23.65 -6.19
CA THR A 160 -1.94 23.28 -4.81
C THR A 160 -2.55 21.93 -4.42
N GLU A 161 -3.79 21.65 -4.82
CA GLU A 161 -4.46 20.37 -4.59
C GLU A 161 -3.85 19.25 -5.43
N LYS A 162 -3.55 19.48 -6.71
CA LYS A 162 -2.77 18.55 -7.55
C LYS A 162 -1.42 18.22 -6.90
N THR A 163 -0.76 19.21 -6.30
CA THR A 163 0.49 19.02 -5.55
C THR A 163 0.29 18.20 -4.28
N LYS A 164 -0.79 18.42 -3.52
CA LYS A 164 -1.15 17.59 -2.35
C LYS A 164 -1.43 16.15 -2.76
N ILE A 165 -2.23 15.93 -3.82
CA ILE A 165 -2.59 14.61 -4.34
C ILE A 165 -1.34 13.86 -4.81
N LEU A 166 -0.48 14.51 -5.62
CA LEU A 166 0.78 13.93 -6.07
C LEU A 166 1.70 13.54 -4.91
N ASN A 167 1.83 14.39 -3.88
CA ASN A 167 2.58 14.06 -2.67
C ASN A 167 1.95 12.91 -1.87
N SER A 168 0.62 12.78 -1.86
CA SER A 168 -0.07 11.68 -1.20
C SER A 168 0.16 10.35 -1.93
N GLU A 169 0.13 10.36 -3.27
CA GLU A 169 0.37 9.18 -4.09
C GLU A 169 1.85 8.78 -4.09
N ILE A 170 2.79 9.73 -4.12
CA ILE A 170 4.23 9.45 -3.88
C ILE A 170 4.42 8.76 -2.54
N ARG A 171 3.79 9.25 -1.45
CA ARG A 171 3.86 8.61 -0.13
C ARG A 171 3.23 7.21 -0.11
N LYS A 172 2.15 6.99 -0.87
CA LYS A 172 1.50 5.68 -1.04
C LYS A 172 2.41 4.71 -1.80
N LEU A 173 2.93 5.11 -2.96
CA LEU A 173 3.88 4.33 -3.76
C LEU A 173 5.20 4.06 -3.02
N THR A 174 5.68 4.97 -2.17
CA THR A 174 6.84 4.71 -1.29
C THR A 174 6.51 3.64 -0.25
N LYS A 175 5.33 3.69 0.38
CA LYS A 175 4.88 2.64 1.30
C LYS A 175 4.70 1.30 0.59
N GLU A 176 4.04 1.28 -0.56
CA GLU A 176 3.81 0.08 -1.35
C GLU A 176 5.12 -0.54 -1.85
N ASN A 177 6.08 0.27 -2.32
CA ASN A 177 7.44 -0.20 -2.59
C ASN A 177 8.12 -0.77 -1.34
N SER A 178 8.05 -0.11 -0.18
CA SER A 178 8.66 -0.66 1.06
C SER A 178 8.05 -2.01 1.47
N ILE A 179 6.75 -2.20 1.22
CA ILE A 179 6.04 -3.47 1.46
C ILE A 179 6.44 -4.52 0.40
N LEU A 180 6.63 -4.12 -0.86
CA LEU A 180 7.11 -5.01 -1.92
C LEU A 180 8.56 -5.43 -1.68
N THR A 181 9.48 -4.53 -1.33
CA THR A 181 10.86 -4.85 -0.92
C THR A 181 10.89 -5.81 0.27
N PHE A 182 10.03 -5.59 1.28
CA PHE A 182 9.91 -6.51 2.43
C PHE A 182 9.31 -7.88 2.07
N LYS A 183 8.41 -7.94 1.07
CA LYS A 183 7.91 -9.21 0.52
C LYS A 183 8.97 -9.92 -0.31
N ILE A 184 9.72 -9.22 -1.14
CA ILE A 184 10.83 -9.75 -1.94
C ILE A 184 11.88 -10.35 -0.99
N ALA A 185 12.35 -9.59 0.01
CA ALA A 185 13.31 -10.09 1.00
C ALA A 185 12.84 -11.37 1.72
N LYS A 186 11.54 -11.50 2.01
CA LYS A 186 10.96 -12.75 2.54
C LYS A 186 10.87 -13.88 1.53
N PHE A 187 10.54 -13.60 0.28
CA PHE A 187 10.58 -14.60 -0.77
C PHE A 187 12.02 -15.07 -1.02
N ASP A 188 13.02 -14.19 -0.89
CA ASP A 188 14.43 -14.54 -0.92
C ASP A 188 14.84 -15.37 0.32
N GLU A 189 14.42 -15.01 1.54
CA GLU A 189 14.62 -15.81 2.76
C GLU A 189 14.02 -17.22 2.60
N THR A 190 12.75 -17.33 2.21
CA THR A 190 12.07 -18.63 1.99
C THR A 190 12.66 -19.41 0.81
N GLY A 191 13.13 -18.73 -0.24
CA GLY A 191 13.83 -19.34 -1.37
C GLY A 191 15.17 -19.92 -0.96
N ASN A 192 15.94 -19.21 -0.13
CA ASN A 192 17.19 -19.72 0.45
C ASN A 192 16.94 -20.88 1.42
N ASP A 193 15.91 -20.80 2.27
CA ASP A 193 15.50 -21.91 3.15
C ASP A 193 15.11 -23.17 2.35
N LEU A 194 14.31 -23.02 1.29
CA LEU A 194 13.94 -24.12 0.39
C LEU A 194 15.15 -24.66 -0.36
N GLN A 195 16.07 -23.81 -0.81
CA GLN A 195 17.32 -24.23 -1.45
C GLN A 195 18.22 -25.00 -0.48
N ASN A 196 18.27 -24.59 0.79
CA ASN A 196 18.99 -25.29 1.87
C ASN A 196 18.35 -26.65 2.18
N GLN A 197 17.01 -26.72 2.28
CA GLN A 197 16.28 -27.98 2.43
C GLN A 197 16.50 -28.92 1.23
N ILE A 198 16.45 -28.41 0.00
CA ILE A 198 16.74 -29.17 -1.23
C ILE A 198 18.19 -29.69 -1.20
N ASN A 199 19.15 -28.91 -0.73
CA ASN A 199 20.54 -29.35 -0.63
C ASN A 199 20.76 -30.37 0.50
N GLY A 200 20.07 -30.25 1.64
CA GLY A 200 20.02 -31.27 2.69
C GLY A 200 19.43 -32.59 2.17
N LEU A 201 18.27 -32.54 1.52
CA LEU A 201 17.62 -33.71 0.91
C LEU A 201 18.47 -34.34 -0.20
N LYS A 202 19.23 -33.58 -0.98
CA LYS A 202 20.22 -34.14 -1.92
C LYS A 202 21.34 -34.87 -1.19
N LEU A 203 21.89 -34.28 -0.13
CA LEU A 203 22.96 -34.89 0.65
C LEU A 203 22.49 -36.18 1.35
N ASP A 204 21.27 -36.20 1.88
CA ASP A 204 20.70 -37.39 2.52
C ASP A 204 20.30 -38.47 1.50
N ASN A 205 19.77 -38.10 0.33
CA ASN A 205 19.61 -39.05 -0.79
C ASN A 205 20.96 -39.63 -1.23
N GLN A 206 22.04 -38.84 -1.22
CA GLN A 206 23.39 -39.34 -1.55
C GLN A 206 23.93 -40.28 -0.45
N LYS A 207 23.71 -39.99 0.83
CA LYS A 207 24.00 -40.93 1.94
C LYS A 207 23.21 -42.24 1.78
N GLN A 208 21.93 -42.16 1.43
CA GLN A 208 21.08 -43.34 1.21
C GLN A 208 21.52 -44.15 -0.01
N LEU A 209 21.90 -43.51 -1.12
CA LEU A 209 22.49 -44.19 -2.28
C LEU A 209 23.76 -44.95 -1.91
N ASN A 210 24.70 -44.30 -1.21
CA ASN A 210 25.93 -44.93 -0.74
C ASN A 210 25.65 -46.10 0.23
N LEU A 211 24.63 -45.98 1.10
CA LEU A 211 24.22 -47.05 2.01
C LEU A 211 23.57 -48.23 1.26
N ILE A 212 22.74 -47.96 0.24
CA ILE A 212 22.15 -48.98 -0.62
C ILE A 212 23.23 -49.70 -1.44
N GLU A 213 24.24 -48.97 -1.93
CA GLU A 213 25.38 -49.56 -2.63
C GLU A 213 26.23 -50.45 -1.72
N ASN A 214 26.55 -50.00 -0.51
CA ASN A 214 27.24 -50.81 0.51
C ASN A 214 26.42 -52.06 0.90
N LEU A 215 25.12 -51.91 1.15
CA LEU A 215 24.23 -53.05 1.45
C LEU A 215 24.10 -54.01 0.26
N LYS A 216 24.18 -53.53 -0.98
CA LYS A 216 24.18 -54.37 -2.19
C LYS A 216 25.47 -55.19 -2.29
N ILE A 217 26.63 -54.56 -2.04
CA ILE A 217 27.93 -55.23 -1.96
C ILE A 217 27.92 -56.27 -0.83
N GLU A 218 27.35 -55.96 0.34
CA GLU A 218 27.22 -56.91 1.44
C GLU A 218 26.29 -58.09 1.09
N ASN A 219 25.16 -57.84 0.43
CA ASN A 219 24.26 -58.90 -0.05
C ASN A 219 24.91 -59.77 -1.14
N GLU A 220 25.71 -59.21 -2.05
CA GLU A 220 26.47 -59.98 -3.04
C GLU A 220 27.52 -60.88 -2.33
N ASN A 221 28.27 -60.35 -1.37
CA ASN A 221 29.20 -61.11 -0.52
C ASN A 221 28.50 -62.20 0.34
N LEU A 222 27.30 -61.94 0.84
CA LEU A 222 26.50 -62.93 1.57
C LEU A 222 25.97 -64.02 0.63
N ASN A 223 25.53 -63.66 -0.57
CA ASN A 223 25.06 -64.61 -1.57
C ASN A 223 26.19 -65.55 -2.05
N GLU A 224 27.41 -65.04 -2.25
CA GLU A 224 28.58 -65.89 -2.51
C GLU A 224 28.85 -66.86 -1.35
N LYS A 225 28.79 -66.40 -0.09
CA LYS A 225 28.95 -67.26 1.10
C LYS A 225 27.85 -68.32 1.20
N VAL A 226 26.61 -67.98 0.87
CA VAL A 226 25.48 -68.94 0.81
C VAL A 226 25.71 -69.96 -0.30
N GLN A 227 26.17 -69.55 -1.49
CA GLN A 227 26.48 -70.46 -2.60
C GLN A 227 27.62 -71.43 -2.24
N ILE A 228 28.68 -70.94 -1.58
CA ILE A 228 29.77 -71.77 -1.05
C ILE A 228 29.24 -72.74 0.02
N GLY A 229 28.33 -72.29 0.89
CA GLY A 229 27.64 -73.12 1.88
C GLY A 229 26.78 -74.22 1.25
N GLN A 230 25.99 -73.90 0.23
CA GLN A 230 25.17 -74.86 -0.53
C GLN A 230 26.03 -75.90 -1.24
N ASN A 231 27.06 -75.46 -1.98
CA ASN A 231 28.00 -76.36 -2.64
C ASN A 231 28.69 -77.30 -1.63
N ARG A 232 28.96 -76.85 -0.39
CA ARG A 232 29.52 -77.70 0.68
C ARG A 232 28.48 -78.65 1.27
N ALA A 233 27.22 -78.23 1.38
CA ALA A 233 26.12 -79.07 1.84
C ALA A 233 25.80 -80.19 0.84
N GLU A 234 25.73 -79.90 -0.46
CA GLU A 234 25.51 -80.91 -1.52
C GLU A 234 26.63 -81.96 -1.54
N ASN A 235 27.90 -81.54 -1.39
CA ASN A 235 29.03 -82.47 -1.28
C ASN A 235 28.93 -83.37 -0.04
N LEU A 236 28.53 -82.84 1.12
CA LEU A 236 28.32 -83.64 2.33
C LEU A 236 27.10 -84.57 2.20
N GLU A 237 26.04 -84.17 1.49
CA GLU A 237 24.88 -85.03 1.21
C GLU A 237 25.24 -86.15 0.21
N ALA A 238 26.15 -85.89 -0.73
CA ALA A 238 26.71 -86.90 -1.62
C ALA A 238 27.58 -87.92 -0.84
N GLU A 239 28.49 -87.46 0.03
CA GLU A 239 29.26 -88.34 0.92
C GLU A 239 28.34 -89.17 1.82
N LEU A 240 27.27 -88.60 2.37
CA LEU A 240 26.28 -89.34 3.18
C LEU A 240 25.52 -90.39 2.36
N LYS A 241 25.16 -90.11 1.10
CA LYS A 241 24.53 -91.10 0.21
C LYS A 241 25.48 -92.25 -0.12
N GLU A 242 26.76 -91.97 -0.38
CA GLU A 242 27.78 -92.99 -0.57
C GLU A 242 27.99 -93.83 0.70
N LYS A 243 28.08 -93.20 1.88
CA LYS A 243 28.20 -93.88 3.18
C LYS A 243 27.01 -94.78 3.47
N ASN A 244 25.78 -94.31 3.21
CA ASN A 244 24.56 -95.08 3.43
C ASN A 244 24.44 -96.29 2.48
N GLY A 245 24.77 -96.13 1.19
CA GLY A 245 24.77 -97.25 0.25
C GLY A 245 25.77 -98.36 0.63
N ASN A 246 26.96 -97.97 1.11
CA ASN A 246 27.93 -98.93 1.66
C ASN A 246 27.43 -99.61 2.95
N LEU A 247 26.58 -98.95 3.74
CA LEU A 247 25.97 -99.50 4.95
C LEU A 247 24.83 -100.48 4.63
N GLU A 248 24.07 -100.23 3.57
CA GLU A 248 23.01 -101.09 3.06
C GLU A 248 23.57 -102.42 2.53
N VAL A 249 24.66 -102.37 1.73
CA VAL A 249 25.40 -103.58 1.29
C VAL A 249 25.93 -104.39 2.48
N ALA A 250 26.47 -103.73 3.51
CA ALA A 250 26.95 -104.41 4.72
C ALA A 250 25.82 -105.05 5.53
N LEU A 251 24.59 -104.53 5.46
CA LEU A 251 23.41 -105.13 6.09
C LEU A 251 22.94 -106.38 5.33
N GLU A 252 22.95 -106.37 4.00
CA GLU A 252 22.64 -107.57 3.19
C GLU A 252 23.63 -108.72 3.45
N GLU A 253 24.93 -108.44 3.58
CA GLU A 253 25.94 -109.45 3.95
C GLU A 253 25.70 -110.04 5.36
N ILE A 254 25.32 -109.19 6.33
CA ILE A 254 25.02 -109.63 7.70
C ILE A 254 23.72 -110.46 7.78
N GLU A 255 22.70 -110.14 6.97
CA GLU A 255 21.45 -110.88 6.95
C GLU A 255 21.62 -112.27 6.31
N GLN A 256 22.41 -112.38 5.23
CA GLN A 256 22.75 -113.68 4.63
C GLN A 256 23.51 -114.59 5.61
N LEU A 257 24.40 -114.05 6.43
CA LEU A 257 25.18 -114.83 7.41
C LEU A 257 24.37 -115.34 8.62
N LYS A 258 23.21 -114.74 8.93
CA LYS A 258 22.35 -115.20 10.04
C LYS A 258 21.42 -116.36 9.67
N GLY A 259 21.32 -116.72 8.39
CA GLY A 259 20.37 -117.73 7.91
C GLY A 259 20.67 -119.19 8.25
N SER A 260 21.86 -119.55 8.76
CA SER A 260 22.22 -120.96 9.01
C SER A 260 23.33 -121.21 10.03
N GLN A 261 22.99 -121.20 11.33
CA GLN A 261 23.35 -122.31 12.22
C GLN A 261 22.46 -122.35 13.48
N ASN A 262 21.94 -123.53 13.81
CA ASN A 262 21.15 -123.81 15.02
C ASN A 262 21.56 -125.20 15.51
N GLY A 263 22.35 -125.30 16.58
CA GLY A 263 23.17 -126.52 16.84
C GLY A 263 23.70 -126.82 18.24
N GLY A 264 23.51 -125.94 19.23
CA GLY A 264 23.52 -126.29 20.66
C GLY A 264 24.85 -126.41 21.45
N LYS A 265 24.67 -126.58 22.77
CA LYS A 265 25.63 -126.75 23.89
C LYS A 265 26.22 -125.49 24.54
N GLU A 266 25.47 -125.03 25.56
CA GLU A 266 25.89 -124.66 26.92
C GLU A 266 27.27 -124.00 27.17
N LYS A 267 27.19 -122.86 27.90
CA LYS A 267 28.26 -121.95 28.40
C LYS A 267 28.76 -120.93 27.37
N ASP A 268 28.24 -119.69 27.48
CA ASP A 268 29.02 -118.50 27.88
C ASP A 268 28.10 -117.26 27.93
N ASN A 269 27.25 -117.19 28.97
CA ASN A 269 26.08 -116.31 29.04
C ASN A 269 26.30 -114.95 29.74
N SER A 270 27.54 -114.46 29.84
CA SER A 270 27.85 -113.16 30.48
C SER A 270 28.28 -112.07 29.48
N GLU A 271 29.25 -112.35 28.62
CA GLU A 271 29.86 -111.31 27.78
C GLU A 271 28.96 -110.77 26.65
N GLU A 272 28.08 -111.60 26.08
CA GLU A 272 27.15 -111.13 25.03
C GLU A 272 26.04 -110.26 25.61
N LEU A 273 25.65 -110.48 26.87
CA LEU A 273 24.66 -109.65 27.57
C LEU A 273 25.21 -108.24 27.84
N GLU A 274 26.49 -108.15 28.20
CA GLU A 274 27.18 -106.88 28.45
C GLU A 274 27.35 -106.07 27.15
N LYS A 275 27.85 -106.71 26.07
CA LYS A 275 28.00 -106.09 24.74
C LYS A 275 26.67 -105.70 24.09
N LEU A 276 25.58 -106.40 24.41
CA LEU A 276 24.23 -106.01 23.99
C LEU A 276 23.72 -104.80 24.81
N ASN A 277 24.03 -104.74 26.10
CA ASN A 277 23.65 -103.64 26.98
C ASN A 277 24.41 -102.34 26.65
N GLU A 278 25.69 -102.42 26.27
CA GLU A 278 26.45 -101.29 25.72
C GLU A 278 25.80 -100.72 24.45
N LYS A 279 25.41 -101.59 23.50
CA LYS A 279 24.71 -101.17 22.28
C LYS A 279 23.30 -100.63 22.52
N ILE A 280 22.62 -101.07 23.57
CA ILE A 280 21.37 -100.47 24.02
C ILE A 280 21.64 -99.07 24.57
N GLN A 281 22.69 -98.87 25.39
CA GLN A 281 23.06 -97.54 25.89
C GLN A 281 23.49 -96.56 24.79
N GLU A 282 24.25 -97.00 23.77
CA GLU A 282 24.55 -96.18 22.59
C GLU A 282 23.26 -95.76 21.86
N LYS A 283 22.30 -96.69 21.70
CA LYS A 283 21.02 -96.39 21.04
C LYS A 283 20.09 -95.53 21.89
N ASP A 284 20.08 -95.68 23.22
CA ASP A 284 19.32 -94.81 24.12
C ASP A 284 19.90 -93.38 24.14
N LEU A 285 21.24 -93.22 24.08
CA LEU A 285 21.90 -91.92 23.91
C LEU A 285 21.56 -91.26 22.55
N GLU A 286 21.54 -92.04 21.46
CA GLU A 286 21.14 -91.55 20.14
C GLU A 286 19.64 -91.16 20.11
N ILE A 287 18.77 -91.94 20.77
CA ILE A 287 17.35 -91.63 20.96
C ILE A 287 17.18 -90.38 21.84
N GLU A 288 18.02 -90.16 22.85
CA GLU A 288 17.97 -88.95 23.68
C GLU A 288 18.41 -87.70 22.90
N GLN A 289 19.43 -87.80 22.05
CA GLN A 289 19.83 -86.72 21.13
C GLN A 289 18.79 -86.44 20.03
N LEU A 290 18.03 -87.45 19.59
CA LEU A 290 16.88 -87.26 18.72
C LEU A 290 15.69 -86.64 19.48
N ARG A 291 15.55 -86.90 20.79
CA ARG A 291 14.54 -86.29 21.67
C ARG A 291 14.84 -84.83 22.01
N THR A 292 16.11 -84.42 22.15
CA THR A 292 16.43 -82.98 22.28
C THR A 292 16.12 -82.24 20.98
N LYS A 293 16.50 -82.80 19.82
CA LYS A 293 16.19 -82.22 18.50
C LYS A 293 14.69 -82.17 18.18
N THR A 294 13.90 -83.12 18.66
CA THR A 294 12.43 -83.04 18.54
C THR A 294 11.83 -81.98 19.47
N LYS A 295 12.36 -81.78 20.69
CA LYS A 295 11.97 -80.64 21.53
C LYS A 295 12.34 -79.29 20.91
N GLU A 296 13.58 -79.15 20.40
CA GLU A 296 14.04 -77.93 19.72
C GLU A 296 13.17 -77.61 18.49
N THR A 297 12.72 -78.63 17.74
CA THR A 297 11.80 -78.43 16.62
C THR A 297 10.33 -78.26 17.03
N GLU A 298 9.90 -78.74 18.21
CA GLU A 298 8.61 -78.39 18.81
C GLU A 298 8.61 -76.94 19.33
N ASP A 299 9.67 -76.48 19.99
CA ASP A 299 9.84 -75.10 20.47
C ASP A 299 9.94 -74.09 19.31
N LEU A 300 10.66 -74.43 18.24
CA LEU A 300 10.64 -73.62 17.01
C LEU A 300 9.25 -73.60 16.36
N ARG A 301 8.48 -74.69 16.48
CA ARG A 301 7.13 -74.78 15.92
C ARG A 301 6.09 -74.02 16.75
N THR A 302 6.24 -73.93 18.07
CA THR A 302 5.40 -73.05 18.90
C THR A 302 5.73 -71.58 18.62
N GLN A 303 7.01 -71.20 18.48
CA GLN A 303 7.41 -69.85 18.06
C GLN A 303 6.87 -69.47 16.67
N ILE A 304 6.87 -70.40 15.71
CA ILE A 304 6.24 -70.19 14.40
C ILE A 304 4.72 -70.02 14.56
N GLN A 305 4.04 -70.81 15.39
CA GLN A 305 2.60 -70.65 15.63
C GLN A 305 2.25 -69.33 16.33
N GLU A 306 3.08 -68.84 17.26
CA GLU A 306 2.93 -67.52 17.86
C GLU A 306 3.11 -66.40 16.83
N LYS A 307 4.10 -66.53 15.93
CA LYS A 307 4.33 -65.56 14.85
C LYS A 307 3.23 -65.59 13.78
N ASP A 308 2.72 -66.77 13.42
CA ASP A 308 1.55 -66.89 12.53
C ASP A 308 0.29 -66.26 13.16
N ALA A 309 0.09 -66.43 14.48
CA ALA A 309 -1.02 -65.79 15.20
C ALA A 309 -0.87 -64.25 15.28
N GLU A 310 0.34 -63.74 15.47
CA GLU A 310 0.65 -62.30 15.44
C GLU A 310 0.45 -61.73 14.02
N ILE A 311 0.89 -62.46 12.99
CA ILE A 311 0.65 -62.14 11.57
C ILE A 311 -0.85 -62.14 11.26
N ASP A 312 -1.65 -63.07 11.76
CA ASP A 312 -3.11 -63.10 11.55
C ASP A 312 -3.86 -61.99 12.34
N GLN A 313 -3.30 -61.50 13.46
CA GLN A 313 -3.79 -60.27 14.11
C GLN A 313 -3.46 -59.02 13.26
N LEU A 314 -2.24 -58.92 12.71
CA LEU A 314 -1.86 -57.82 11.81
C LEU A 314 -2.68 -57.82 10.50
N LYS A 315 -2.99 -59.00 9.94
CA LYS A 315 -3.94 -59.16 8.82
C LYS A 315 -5.36 -58.72 9.19
N LYS A 316 -5.80 -58.89 10.44
CA LYS A 316 -7.11 -58.38 10.90
C LYS A 316 -7.12 -56.85 11.01
N SER A 317 -6.06 -56.24 11.53
CA SER A 317 -5.94 -54.76 11.56
C SER A 317 -6.02 -54.19 10.15
N THR A 318 -5.08 -54.59 9.29
CA THR A 318 -4.99 -54.10 7.90
C THR A 318 -6.25 -54.36 7.08
N LYS A 319 -7.02 -55.41 7.38
CA LYS A 319 -8.33 -55.63 6.75
C LYS A 319 -9.40 -54.65 7.23
N SER A 320 -9.46 -54.33 8.52
CA SER A 320 -10.37 -53.29 9.04
C SER A 320 -10.01 -51.88 8.54
N GLU A 321 -8.71 -51.61 8.36
CA GLU A 321 -8.21 -50.35 7.80
C GLU A 321 -8.49 -50.27 6.28
N GLY A 322 -8.40 -51.39 5.56
CA GLY A 322 -8.85 -51.50 4.17
C GLY A 322 -10.37 -51.35 4.00
N GLU A 323 -11.18 -51.91 4.90
CA GLU A 323 -12.65 -51.71 4.89
C GLU A 323 -13.01 -50.24 5.14
N ASN A 324 -12.31 -49.53 6.03
CA ASN A 324 -12.45 -48.08 6.20
C ASN A 324 -12.01 -47.27 4.95
N GLN A 325 -10.94 -47.69 4.26
CA GLN A 325 -10.55 -47.07 2.98
C GLN A 325 -11.59 -47.29 1.87
N ILE A 326 -12.27 -48.44 1.84
CA ILE A 326 -13.35 -48.71 0.89
C ILE A 326 -14.56 -47.82 1.17
N VAL A 327 -14.96 -47.66 2.43
CA VAL A 327 -16.05 -46.74 2.81
C VAL A 327 -15.71 -45.29 2.46
N LEU A 328 -14.48 -44.85 2.74
CA LEU A 328 -14.01 -43.51 2.35
C LEU A 328 -13.96 -43.34 0.82
N HIS A 329 -13.56 -44.36 0.05
CA HIS A 329 -13.62 -44.31 -1.40
C HIS A 329 -15.06 -44.24 -1.93
N GLU A 330 -15.98 -45.00 -1.34
CA GLU A 330 -17.41 -44.91 -1.68
C GLU A 330 -17.99 -43.53 -1.37
N GLU A 331 -17.65 -42.90 -0.24
CA GLU A 331 -18.09 -41.53 0.08
C GLU A 331 -17.44 -40.50 -0.84
N ILE A 332 -16.14 -40.63 -1.16
CA ILE A 332 -15.44 -39.80 -2.14
C ILE A 332 -16.09 -39.91 -3.53
N ASP A 333 -16.49 -41.11 -3.98
CA ASP A 333 -17.10 -41.28 -5.30
C ASP A 333 -18.57 -40.85 -5.32
N LYS A 334 -19.32 -40.96 -4.22
CA LYS A 334 -20.64 -40.33 -4.05
C LYS A 334 -20.53 -38.79 -4.06
N LEU A 335 -19.51 -38.24 -3.41
CA LEU A 335 -19.20 -36.80 -3.44
C LEU A 335 -18.78 -36.35 -4.85
N LYS A 336 -17.96 -37.12 -5.58
CA LYS A 336 -17.64 -36.83 -7.00
C LYS A 336 -18.88 -36.85 -7.87
N GLN A 337 -19.78 -37.83 -7.74
CA GLN A 337 -21.04 -37.83 -8.48
C GLN A 337 -21.90 -36.60 -8.16
N THR A 338 -21.92 -36.17 -6.89
CA THR A 338 -22.67 -34.98 -6.46
C THR A 338 -22.05 -33.70 -7.05
N ILE A 339 -20.72 -33.56 -6.98
CA ILE A 339 -19.96 -32.45 -7.59
C ILE A 339 -20.18 -32.42 -9.10
N GLN A 340 -20.05 -33.56 -9.78
CA GLN A 340 -20.20 -33.64 -11.25
C GLN A 340 -21.64 -33.34 -11.70
N GLY A 341 -22.65 -33.68 -10.89
CA GLY A 341 -24.02 -33.24 -11.10
C GLY A 341 -24.19 -31.72 -10.92
N GLN A 342 -23.62 -31.15 -9.86
CA GLN A 342 -23.63 -29.70 -9.60
C GLN A 342 -22.85 -28.92 -10.66
N GLU A 343 -21.73 -29.46 -11.19
CA GLU A 343 -20.99 -28.86 -12.30
C GLU A 343 -21.83 -28.82 -13.58
N GLN A 344 -22.56 -29.89 -13.90
CA GLN A 344 -23.47 -29.93 -15.05
C GLN A 344 -24.67 -28.97 -14.87
N GLU A 345 -25.21 -28.84 -13.66
CA GLU A 345 -26.27 -27.88 -13.34
C GLU A 345 -25.76 -26.43 -13.43
N ILE A 346 -24.55 -26.15 -12.95
CA ILE A 346 -23.85 -24.86 -13.10
C ILE A 346 -23.56 -24.56 -14.59
N GLU A 347 -23.23 -25.56 -15.41
CA GLU A 347 -23.01 -25.36 -16.84
C GLU A 347 -24.32 -25.07 -17.59
N GLN A 348 -25.43 -25.73 -17.23
CA GLN A 348 -26.76 -25.43 -17.77
C GLN A 348 -27.27 -24.05 -17.34
N LEU A 349 -27.02 -23.64 -16.09
CA LEU A 349 -27.32 -22.28 -15.61
C LEU A 349 -26.46 -21.23 -16.34
N LYS A 350 -25.15 -21.47 -16.53
CA LYS A 350 -24.27 -20.60 -17.34
C LYS A 350 -24.70 -20.45 -18.79
N LYS A 351 -25.34 -21.48 -19.37
CA LYS A 351 -25.86 -21.47 -20.76
C LYS A 351 -27.24 -20.83 -20.90
N SER A 352 -27.99 -20.65 -19.81
CA SER A 352 -29.36 -20.10 -19.83
C SER A 352 -29.47 -18.68 -19.27
N SER A 353 -28.42 -18.13 -18.64
CA SER A 353 -28.45 -16.85 -17.95
C SER A 353 -27.72 -15.69 -18.65
N LYS A 354 -27.22 -15.85 -19.88
CA LYS A 354 -26.41 -14.84 -20.59
C LYS A 354 -27.14 -14.24 -21.79
N SER A 355 -27.45 -12.95 -21.71
CA SER A 355 -27.83 -12.12 -22.86
C SER A 355 -26.63 -11.89 -23.79
N GLU A 356 -26.92 -11.70 -25.08
CA GLU A 356 -25.92 -11.72 -26.15
C GLU A 356 -24.88 -10.57 -26.04
N GLU A 357 -25.27 -9.44 -25.45
CA GLU A 357 -24.42 -8.25 -25.25
C GLU A 357 -23.15 -8.52 -24.40
N GLU A 358 -23.22 -9.38 -23.38
CA GLU A 358 -22.01 -9.72 -22.59
C GLU A 358 -20.98 -10.52 -23.40
N ILE A 359 -21.43 -11.28 -24.40
CA ILE A 359 -20.55 -12.16 -25.18
C ILE A 359 -19.73 -11.35 -26.19
N GLU A 360 -20.31 -10.32 -26.83
CA GLU A 360 -19.53 -9.39 -27.65
C GLU A 360 -18.52 -8.59 -26.81
N ILE A 361 -18.90 -8.11 -25.62
CA ILE A 361 -17.99 -7.38 -24.73
C ILE A 361 -16.83 -8.28 -24.24
N ALA A 362 -17.12 -9.56 -23.96
CA ALA A 362 -16.07 -10.54 -23.62
C ALA A 362 -15.12 -10.79 -24.80
N GLN A 363 -15.64 -11.06 -26.01
CA GLN A 363 -14.82 -11.30 -27.19
C GLN A 363 -14.06 -10.06 -27.68
N ALA A 364 -14.57 -8.86 -27.44
CA ALA A 364 -13.85 -7.61 -27.70
C ALA A 364 -12.64 -7.48 -26.77
N LYS A 365 -12.84 -7.71 -25.46
CA LYS A 365 -11.76 -7.70 -24.46
C LYS A 365 -10.74 -8.82 -24.68
N GLU A 366 -11.18 -10.00 -25.12
CA GLU A 366 -10.28 -11.12 -25.44
C GLU A 366 -9.37 -10.78 -26.64
N LYS A 367 -9.90 -10.14 -27.69
CA LYS A 367 -9.11 -9.60 -28.82
C LYS A 367 -8.20 -8.44 -28.41
N GLU A 368 -8.62 -7.60 -27.47
CA GLU A 368 -7.80 -6.52 -26.91
C GLU A 368 -6.64 -7.07 -26.07
N ILE A 369 -6.90 -8.10 -25.25
CA ILE A 369 -5.89 -8.88 -24.51
C ILE A 369 -4.92 -9.57 -25.48
N ASP A 370 -5.38 -10.17 -26.57
CA ASP A 370 -4.49 -10.77 -27.59
C ASP A 370 -3.59 -9.74 -28.29
N ASN A 371 -4.12 -8.53 -28.55
CA ASN A 371 -3.34 -7.44 -29.12
C ASN A 371 -2.31 -6.90 -28.10
N LEU A 372 -2.71 -6.72 -26.84
CA LEU A 372 -1.80 -6.35 -25.75
C LEU A 372 -0.73 -7.42 -25.52
N ASN A 373 -1.08 -8.71 -25.53
CA ASN A 373 -0.14 -9.83 -25.42
C ASN A 373 0.86 -9.84 -26.58
N LYS A 374 0.45 -9.54 -27.82
CA LYS A 374 1.38 -9.33 -28.95
C LYS A 374 2.29 -8.12 -28.72
N THR A 375 1.75 -6.98 -28.28
CA THR A 375 2.55 -5.79 -27.98
C THR A 375 3.57 -6.07 -26.87
N ILE A 376 3.19 -6.78 -25.81
CA ILE A 376 4.08 -7.24 -24.74
C ILE A 376 5.11 -8.23 -25.28
N GLN A 377 4.74 -9.14 -26.19
CA GLN A 377 5.69 -10.11 -26.77
C GLN A 377 6.70 -9.43 -27.71
N ASP A 378 6.30 -8.40 -28.46
CA ASP A 378 7.20 -7.65 -29.34
C ASP A 378 8.08 -6.68 -28.53
N GLN A 379 7.54 -6.04 -27.48
CA GLN A 379 8.34 -5.30 -26.49
C GLN A 379 9.32 -6.21 -25.75
N ALA A 380 8.94 -7.45 -25.42
CA ALA A 380 9.83 -8.43 -24.81
C ALA A 380 10.99 -8.82 -25.75
N LYS A 381 10.73 -8.99 -27.05
CA LYS A 381 11.79 -9.21 -28.07
C LYS A 381 12.69 -7.98 -28.21
N GLU A 382 12.13 -6.76 -28.14
CA GLU A 382 12.89 -5.51 -28.18
C GLU A 382 13.77 -5.36 -26.94
N ILE A 383 13.26 -5.66 -25.75
CA ILE A 383 14.01 -5.73 -24.49
C ILE A 383 15.07 -6.85 -24.52
N GLU A 384 14.79 -8.00 -25.14
CA GLU A 384 15.76 -9.09 -25.31
C GLU A 384 16.90 -8.69 -26.25
N ASN A 385 16.60 -7.98 -27.34
CA ASN A 385 17.60 -7.45 -28.27
C ASN A 385 18.43 -6.32 -27.65
N LEU A 386 17.80 -5.42 -26.88
CA LEU A 386 18.50 -4.39 -26.11
C LEU A 386 19.39 -5.00 -25.02
N ARG A 387 18.91 -6.02 -24.29
CA ARG A 387 19.72 -6.81 -23.37
C ARG A 387 20.92 -7.42 -24.08
N LYS A 388 20.74 -8.10 -25.22
CA LYS A 388 21.83 -8.69 -26.00
C LYS A 388 22.84 -7.66 -26.51
N SER A 389 22.43 -6.42 -26.76
CA SER A 389 23.35 -5.32 -27.09
C SER A 389 24.18 -4.91 -25.85
N VAL A 390 23.50 -4.56 -24.75
CA VAL A 390 24.14 -4.13 -23.49
C VAL A 390 25.05 -5.23 -22.94
N GLU A 391 24.58 -6.47 -22.90
CA GLU A 391 25.32 -7.66 -22.46
C GLU A 391 26.50 -8.01 -23.38
N SER A 392 26.53 -7.50 -24.62
CA SER A 392 27.70 -7.62 -25.51
C SER A 392 28.75 -6.52 -25.32
N GLU A 393 28.33 -5.32 -24.91
CA GLU A 393 29.21 -4.17 -24.65
C GLU A 393 29.75 -4.23 -23.21
N GLU A 394 28.89 -4.32 -22.19
CA GLU A 394 29.28 -4.44 -20.78
C GLU A 394 30.12 -5.69 -20.51
N SER A 395 29.83 -6.82 -21.17
CA SER A 395 30.65 -8.05 -21.01
C SER A 395 31.98 -7.98 -21.76
N GLN A 396 32.11 -7.15 -22.82
CA GLN A 396 33.42 -6.86 -23.41
C GLN A 396 34.23 -5.92 -22.51
N ASP A 397 33.64 -4.85 -21.99
CA ASP A 397 34.34 -3.91 -21.12
C ASP A 397 34.68 -4.52 -19.76
N LEU A 398 33.79 -5.32 -19.15
CA LEU A 398 34.12 -6.10 -17.96
C LEU A 398 35.21 -7.14 -18.24
N LYS A 399 35.25 -7.76 -19.43
CA LYS A 399 36.31 -8.70 -19.80
C LYS A 399 37.64 -8.01 -20.08
N ASN A 400 37.63 -6.81 -20.65
CA ASN A 400 38.82 -5.96 -20.81
C ASN A 400 39.33 -5.44 -19.45
N GLN A 401 38.41 -5.10 -18.53
CA GLN A 401 38.76 -4.74 -17.15
C GLN A 401 39.28 -5.94 -16.35
N ILE A 402 38.69 -7.12 -16.49
CA ILE A 402 39.20 -8.36 -15.88
C ILE A 402 40.58 -8.68 -16.46
N GLN A 403 40.78 -8.61 -17.78
CA GLN A 403 42.08 -8.89 -18.38
C GLN A 403 43.16 -7.89 -17.95
N THR A 404 42.85 -6.59 -17.91
CA THR A 404 43.81 -5.59 -17.40
C THR A 404 44.05 -5.73 -15.89
N LYS A 405 43.06 -6.17 -15.11
CA LYS A 405 43.24 -6.52 -13.70
C LYS A 405 44.00 -7.82 -13.49
N ASP A 406 43.87 -8.81 -14.38
CA ASP A 406 44.68 -10.04 -14.37
C ASP A 406 46.13 -9.73 -14.77
N GLU A 407 46.36 -8.81 -15.70
CA GLU A 407 47.70 -8.30 -16.05
C GLU A 407 48.32 -7.48 -14.89
N GLU A 408 47.54 -6.63 -14.21
CA GLU A 408 47.96 -5.99 -12.94
C GLU A 408 48.23 -7.02 -11.84
N ILE A 409 47.41 -8.06 -11.70
CA ILE A 409 47.59 -9.15 -10.73
C ILE A 409 48.81 -10.01 -11.09
N GLU A 410 49.15 -10.18 -12.38
CA GLU A 410 50.35 -10.91 -12.79
C GLU A 410 51.61 -10.07 -12.55
N GLN A 411 51.55 -8.75 -12.75
CA GLN A 411 52.61 -7.81 -12.34
C GLN A 411 52.76 -7.77 -10.81
N LEU A 412 51.66 -7.71 -10.06
CA LEU A 412 51.67 -7.78 -8.60
C LEU A 412 52.17 -9.14 -8.10
N LYS A 413 51.85 -10.26 -8.76
CA LYS A 413 52.43 -11.58 -8.45
C LYS A 413 53.93 -11.65 -8.77
N LYS A 414 54.41 -10.92 -9.78
CA LYS A 414 55.85 -10.78 -10.06
C LYS A 414 56.55 -9.94 -8.99
N SER A 415 55.98 -8.81 -8.56
CA SER A 415 56.54 -8.00 -7.47
C SER A 415 56.41 -8.67 -6.09
N VAL A 416 55.34 -9.43 -5.85
CA VAL A 416 55.18 -10.25 -4.64
C VAL A 416 56.20 -11.38 -4.64
N LYS A 417 56.47 -12.06 -5.77
CA LYS A 417 57.55 -13.06 -5.82
C LYS A 417 58.93 -12.48 -5.53
N THR A 418 59.28 -11.32 -6.11
CA THR A 418 60.56 -10.67 -5.75
C THR A 418 60.59 -10.27 -4.27
N ALA A 419 59.47 -9.77 -3.73
CA ALA A 419 59.38 -9.43 -2.31
C ALA A 419 59.39 -10.67 -1.40
N GLU A 420 58.85 -11.82 -1.82
CA GLU A 420 58.92 -13.09 -1.11
C GLU A 420 60.35 -13.66 -1.13
N GLU A 421 61.07 -13.52 -2.25
CA GLU A 421 62.48 -13.89 -2.37
C GLU A 421 63.36 -13.00 -1.46
N ASP A 422 63.14 -11.68 -1.44
CA ASP A 422 63.83 -10.73 -0.55
C ASP A 422 63.51 -10.98 0.95
N VAL A 423 62.23 -11.15 1.31
CA VAL A 423 61.77 -11.34 2.69
C VAL A 423 62.15 -12.73 3.25
N SER A 424 62.26 -13.76 2.41
CA SER A 424 62.61 -15.12 2.85
C SER A 424 64.11 -15.33 3.17
N GLN A 425 64.96 -14.35 2.84
CA GLN A 425 66.41 -14.40 3.09
C GLN A 425 66.94 -13.38 4.12
N VAL A 426 66.45 -12.14 4.20
CA VAL A 426 67.26 -11.04 4.79
C VAL A 426 67.05 -10.71 6.28
N GLN A 427 65.96 -11.12 6.96
CA GLN A 427 65.75 -10.73 8.37
C GLN A 427 65.38 -11.87 9.34
N ALA A 428 64.42 -12.75 9.00
CA ALA A 428 63.98 -13.78 9.98
C ALA A 428 64.97 -14.94 10.18
N LYS A 429 65.76 -15.31 9.15
CA LYS A 429 66.71 -16.44 9.23
C LYS A 429 68.11 -16.01 9.64
N GLU A 430 68.61 -14.90 9.10
CA GLU A 430 69.91 -14.38 9.54
C GLU A 430 69.88 -13.99 11.03
N GLU A 431 68.80 -13.39 11.55
CA GLU A 431 68.69 -13.16 13.00
C GLU A 431 68.52 -14.45 13.81
N ILE A 432 67.73 -15.44 13.36
CA ILE A 432 67.60 -16.71 14.10
C ILE A 432 68.88 -17.54 14.07
N ASP A 433 69.61 -17.58 12.96
CA ASP A 433 70.84 -18.38 12.84
C ASP A 433 72.06 -17.64 13.39
N THR A 434 72.10 -16.30 13.37
CA THR A 434 73.07 -15.54 14.19
C THR A 434 72.73 -15.59 15.67
N LEU A 435 71.45 -15.65 16.09
CA LEU A 435 71.08 -15.89 17.50
C LEU A 435 71.37 -17.33 17.93
N LYS A 436 71.24 -18.34 17.05
CA LYS A 436 71.71 -19.70 17.33
C LYS A 436 73.23 -19.75 17.40
N GLN A 437 73.95 -19.09 16.50
CA GLN A 437 75.39 -18.92 16.66
C GLN A 437 75.71 -18.14 17.94
N ARG A 438 74.90 -17.17 18.36
CA ARG A 438 75.12 -16.42 19.60
C ARG A 438 74.86 -17.26 20.84
N ILE A 439 73.84 -18.11 20.81
CA ILE A 439 73.53 -19.08 21.86
C ILE A 439 74.59 -20.18 21.89
N GLN A 440 75.07 -20.66 20.74
CA GLN A 440 76.14 -21.65 20.66
C GLN A 440 77.50 -21.06 21.07
N GLU A 441 77.83 -19.82 20.68
CA GLU A 441 78.96 -19.04 21.20
C GLU A 441 78.82 -18.80 22.71
N GLN A 442 77.60 -18.58 23.21
CA GLN A 442 77.33 -18.41 24.64
C GLN A 442 77.33 -19.72 25.41
N GLU A 443 76.96 -20.85 24.82
CA GLU A 443 77.06 -22.19 25.40
C GLU A 443 78.49 -22.74 25.33
N GLU A 444 79.25 -22.42 24.28
CA GLU A 444 80.68 -22.68 24.17
C GLU A 444 81.49 -21.75 25.08
N THR A 445 81.13 -20.47 25.26
CA THR A 445 81.81 -19.61 26.25
C THR A 445 81.33 -19.85 27.68
N ILE A 446 80.08 -20.26 27.93
CA ILE A 446 79.66 -20.81 29.24
C ILE A 446 80.32 -22.18 29.47
N GLY A 447 80.58 -22.95 28.42
CA GLY A 447 81.38 -24.18 28.46
C GLY A 447 82.81 -23.90 28.87
N GLN A 448 83.52 -23.08 28.10
CA GLN A 448 84.89 -22.63 28.34
C GLN A 448 85.01 -21.90 29.69
N LEU A 449 84.02 -21.12 30.13
CA LEU A 449 84.01 -20.53 31.48
C LEU A 449 83.75 -21.57 32.56
N LYS A 450 82.85 -22.56 32.36
CA LYS A 450 82.69 -23.70 33.28
C LYS A 450 83.93 -24.60 33.33
N GLU A 451 84.70 -24.65 32.25
CA GLU A 451 85.92 -25.44 32.11
C GLU A 451 87.15 -24.69 32.69
N GLN A 452 87.24 -23.37 32.51
CA GLN A 452 88.18 -22.48 33.21
C GLN A 452 87.88 -22.36 34.71
N ILE A 453 86.60 -22.45 35.13
CA ILE A 453 86.19 -22.57 36.55
C ILE A 453 86.48 -23.99 37.09
N LYS A 454 86.89 -24.96 36.26
CA LYS A 454 87.16 -26.36 36.63
C LYS A 454 88.53 -26.90 36.22
N SER A 455 89.46 -26.06 35.79
CA SER A 455 90.82 -26.47 35.40
C SER A 455 91.91 -25.71 36.17
N GLU A 456 93.10 -26.30 36.20
CA GLU A 456 94.29 -25.85 36.93
C GLU A 456 94.04 -25.63 38.44
N GLN A 457 93.66 -24.44 38.92
CA GLN A 457 93.77 -24.09 40.35
C GLN A 457 93.06 -25.05 41.33
N VAL A 458 91.86 -25.55 41.00
CA VAL A 458 91.12 -26.49 41.87
C VAL A 458 91.62 -27.93 41.73
N GLU A 459 92.23 -28.29 40.60
CA GLU A 459 92.74 -29.64 40.35
C GLU A 459 94.17 -29.80 40.87
N ASP A 460 95.01 -28.77 40.73
CA ASP A 460 96.36 -28.69 41.33
C ASP A 460 96.28 -28.73 42.86
N LEU A 461 95.36 -27.98 43.49
CA LEU A 461 95.18 -28.01 44.94
C LEU A 461 94.70 -29.39 45.44
N LYS A 462 93.91 -30.13 44.66
CA LYS A 462 93.56 -31.53 44.98
C LYS A 462 94.74 -32.48 44.78
N GLN A 463 95.56 -32.29 43.74
CA GLN A 463 96.75 -33.12 43.51
C GLN A 463 97.80 -32.88 44.60
N GLN A 464 98.01 -31.64 45.04
CA GLN A 464 98.89 -31.31 46.17
C GLN A 464 98.39 -31.93 47.49
N ILE A 465 97.07 -31.95 47.73
CA ILE A 465 96.48 -32.67 48.87
C ILE A 465 96.77 -34.18 48.78
N LYS A 466 96.55 -34.83 47.63
CA LYS A 466 96.84 -36.26 47.45
C LYS A 466 98.31 -36.61 47.70
N VAL A 467 99.25 -35.84 47.14
CA VAL A 467 100.69 -36.09 47.33
C VAL A 467 101.09 -35.97 48.80
N GLN A 468 100.48 -35.05 49.56
CA GLN A 468 100.73 -34.92 51.00
C GLN A 468 100.03 -36.02 51.83
N GLU A 469 98.87 -36.51 51.40
CA GLU A 469 98.20 -37.66 52.02
C GLU A 469 99.00 -38.97 51.79
N GLU A 470 99.58 -39.17 50.60
CA GLU A 470 100.47 -40.30 50.30
C GLU A 470 101.81 -40.24 51.06
N GLU A 471 102.43 -39.05 51.22
CA GLU A 471 103.60 -38.90 52.11
C GLU A 471 103.27 -39.27 53.58
N ILE A 472 102.09 -38.87 54.06
CA ILE A 472 101.64 -39.20 55.42
C ILE A 472 101.41 -40.71 55.58
N GLU A 473 100.96 -41.42 54.54
CA GLU A 473 100.79 -42.87 54.57
C GLU A 473 102.14 -43.61 54.52
N GLN A 474 103.08 -43.18 53.67
CA GLN A 474 104.45 -43.73 53.66
C GLN A 474 105.18 -43.52 55.00
N LEU A 475 105.01 -42.35 55.64
CA LEU A 475 105.55 -42.07 56.98
C LEU A 475 104.88 -42.89 58.10
N LYS A 476 103.69 -43.47 57.88
CA LYS A 476 103.03 -44.39 58.82
C LYS A 476 103.51 -45.83 58.67
N GLN A 477 103.85 -46.27 57.45
CA GLN A 477 104.23 -47.66 57.18
C GLN A 477 105.63 -48.05 57.67
N GLN A 478 106.51 -47.11 58.03
CA GLN A 478 107.89 -47.41 58.46
C GLN A 478 108.05 -47.79 59.96
N ASN A 479 106.96 -48.06 60.69
CA ASN A 479 107.00 -48.52 62.08
C ASN A 479 106.77 -50.05 62.19
N GLY A 480 107.84 -50.82 62.04
CA GLY A 480 107.86 -52.27 62.30
C GLY A 480 108.89 -52.67 63.36
N SER A 481 108.51 -53.62 64.22
CA SER A 481 109.29 -54.21 65.33
C SER A 481 109.57 -53.35 66.58
N ASP A 482 109.14 -53.93 67.72
CA ASP A 482 109.54 -53.79 69.13
C ASP A 482 110.27 -52.56 69.72
N LYS A 483 109.67 -52.12 70.85
CA LYS A 483 110.18 -51.30 71.97
C LYS A 483 110.21 -49.76 71.79
N PRO A 484 109.96 -48.99 72.87
CA PRO A 484 109.31 -47.69 72.71
C PRO A 484 110.06 -46.52 73.38
N ASN A 485 110.80 -45.70 72.62
CA ASN A 485 111.22 -44.37 73.12
C ASN A 485 111.63 -43.30 72.08
N SER A 486 110.89 -43.11 70.97
CA SER A 486 111.20 -42.05 69.98
C SER A 486 109.99 -41.27 69.39
N ASN A 487 108.75 -41.62 69.74
CA ASN A 487 107.53 -41.10 69.06
C ASN A 487 107.33 -39.57 69.11
N ASN A 488 107.98 -38.85 70.03
CA ASN A 488 107.77 -37.41 70.23
C ASN A 488 108.40 -36.49 69.17
N LYS A 489 109.22 -37.00 68.23
CA LYS A 489 109.68 -36.22 67.05
C LYS A 489 108.88 -36.51 65.78
N LEU A 490 108.39 -37.73 65.58
CA LEU A 490 107.64 -38.09 64.37
C LEU A 490 106.21 -37.54 64.40
N ASN A 491 105.50 -37.68 65.53
CA ASN A 491 104.16 -37.07 65.71
C ASN A 491 104.16 -35.55 65.52
N LYS A 492 105.25 -34.86 65.89
CA LYS A 492 105.38 -33.41 65.68
C LYS A 492 105.58 -33.01 64.22
N LYS A 493 106.02 -33.92 63.33
CA LYS A 493 106.07 -33.67 61.88
C LYS A 493 104.68 -33.87 61.25
N ILE A 494 104.03 -34.98 61.57
CA ILE A 494 102.67 -35.31 61.12
C ILE A 494 101.69 -34.19 61.51
N GLN A 495 101.69 -33.75 62.78
CA GLN A 495 100.83 -32.67 63.29
C GLN A 495 101.14 -31.27 62.71
N ILE A 496 102.27 -31.08 62.01
CA ILE A 496 102.54 -29.86 61.23
C ILE A 496 101.93 -29.99 59.83
N GLN A 497 102.06 -31.14 59.17
CA GLN A 497 101.47 -31.39 57.85
C GLN A 497 99.93 -31.42 57.90
N GLU A 498 99.33 -32.02 58.94
CA GLU A 498 97.88 -32.02 59.16
C GLU A 498 97.30 -30.60 59.28
N LYS A 499 98.04 -29.64 59.87
CA LYS A 499 97.60 -28.24 60.00
C LYS A 499 97.65 -27.46 58.69
N VAL A 500 98.62 -27.74 57.81
CA VAL A 500 98.67 -27.15 56.47
C VAL A 500 97.44 -27.58 55.66
N ILE A 501 97.01 -28.83 55.82
CA ILE A 501 95.80 -29.37 55.19
C ILE A 501 94.53 -28.70 55.74
N GLU A 502 94.45 -28.39 57.05
CA GLU A 502 93.34 -27.58 57.61
C GLU A 502 93.31 -26.14 57.07
N GLU A 503 94.47 -25.50 56.93
CA GLU A 503 94.56 -24.09 56.50
C GLU A 503 94.19 -23.92 55.01
N LEU A 504 94.61 -24.85 54.15
CA LEU A 504 94.15 -24.93 52.75
C LEU A 504 92.64 -25.20 52.63
N LYS A 505 92.09 -26.11 53.44
CA LYS A 505 90.64 -26.37 53.53
C LYS A 505 89.83 -25.16 54.03
N LYS A 506 90.49 -24.17 54.66
CA LYS A 506 89.87 -22.94 55.15
C LYS A 506 89.75 -21.86 54.07
N GLN A 507 90.74 -21.74 53.18
CA GLN A 507 90.71 -20.77 52.06
C GLN A 507 89.64 -21.11 51.01
N ILE A 508 89.40 -22.40 50.77
CA ILE A 508 88.31 -22.90 49.91
C ILE A 508 86.92 -22.45 50.40
N LYS A 509 86.78 -22.03 51.67
CA LYS A 509 85.51 -21.71 52.32
C LYS A 509 85.25 -20.20 52.52
N SER A 510 86.10 -19.34 51.95
CA SER A 510 86.01 -17.88 52.09
C SER A 510 85.59 -17.13 50.80
N THR A 511 85.30 -17.84 49.72
CA THR A 511 85.06 -17.28 48.38
C THR A 511 83.58 -17.13 47.97
N GLU A 512 82.62 -17.51 48.82
CA GLU A 512 81.19 -17.61 48.45
C GLU A 512 80.23 -16.60 49.12
N THR A 513 80.68 -15.60 49.90
CA THR A 513 79.75 -14.64 50.55
C THR A 513 80.23 -13.18 50.62
N LYS A 514 79.76 -12.33 49.68
CA LYS A 514 78.96 -11.10 49.91
C LYS A 514 78.84 -10.22 48.65
N ASP A 515 77.67 -9.61 48.50
CA ASP A 515 77.22 -8.83 47.34
C ASP A 515 77.88 -7.45 47.20
N PRO A 516 77.74 -6.82 46.02
CA PRO A 516 77.09 -5.50 46.01
C PRO A 516 76.07 -5.28 44.87
N THR A 517 74.78 -5.32 45.21
CA THR A 517 73.85 -4.17 45.09
C THR A 517 73.94 -3.21 43.88
N ASP A 518 74.03 -3.71 42.65
CA ASP A 518 73.60 -2.95 41.45
C ASP A 518 72.67 -3.76 40.53
N SER A 519 72.70 -5.09 40.64
CA SER A 519 71.80 -5.97 39.88
C SER A 519 70.35 -5.98 40.39
N SER A 520 70.03 -5.39 41.54
CA SER A 520 68.74 -5.59 42.22
C SER A 520 67.54 -4.97 41.49
N GLU A 521 67.66 -3.74 40.98
CA GLU A 521 66.57 -3.10 40.22
C GLU A 521 66.36 -3.80 38.87
N LYS A 522 67.47 -4.19 38.23
CA LYS A 522 67.44 -5.02 37.02
C LYS A 522 66.89 -6.42 37.29
N LEU A 523 67.07 -6.96 38.50
CA LEU A 523 66.39 -8.16 38.97
C LEU A 523 64.88 -7.92 39.12
N THR A 524 64.43 -6.79 39.67
CA THR A 524 62.99 -6.50 39.78
C THR A 524 62.32 -6.33 38.41
N GLN A 525 63.00 -5.69 37.45
CA GLN A 525 62.56 -5.63 36.06
C GLN A 525 62.56 -7.02 35.43
N LEU A 526 63.65 -7.77 35.55
CA LEU A 526 63.73 -9.16 35.10
C LEU A 526 62.77 -10.10 35.84
N THR A 527 62.23 -9.79 37.03
CA THR A 527 61.17 -10.59 37.66
C THR A 527 59.77 -10.21 37.20
N ASN A 528 59.56 -8.98 36.72
CA ASN A 528 58.32 -8.62 36.03
C ASN A 528 58.33 -9.10 34.57
N GLU A 529 59.47 -9.05 33.90
CA GLU A 529 59.67 -9.69 32.60
C GLU A 529 59.63 -11.22 32.76
N ASN A 530 60.23 -11.81 33.79
CA ASN A 530 60.04 -13.24 34.08
C ASN A 530 58.64 -13.57 34.60
N SER A 531 57.84 -12.66 35.16
CA SER A 531 56.44 -12.97 35.49
C SER A 531 55.56 -12.96 34.23
N GLN A 532 55.76 -12.00 33.32
CA GLN A 532 55.11 -11.97 32.01
C GLN A 532 55.62 -13.07 31.08
N LEU A 533 56.90 -13.44 31.16
CA LEU A 533 57.47 -14.60 30.49
C LEU A 533 57.12 -15.92 31.19
N LEU A 534 56.79 -15.94 32.49
CA LEU A 534 56.18 -17.08 33.18
C LEU A 534 54.70 -17.24 32.80
N GLU A 535 53.98 -16.14 32.58
CA GLU A 535 52.60 -16.15 32.11
C GLU A 535 52.55 -16.54 30.63
N LYS A 536 53.47 -16.05 29.79
CA LYS A 536 53.68 -16.57 28.43
C LYS A 536 54.30 -17.97 28.39
N LEU A 537 55.10 -18.37 29.39
CA LEU A 537 55.47 -19.78 29.60
C LEU A 537 54.31 -20.58 30.17
N ARG A 538 53.24 -19.97 30.67
CA ARG A 538 52.01 -20.65 31.06
C ARG A 538 51.14 -20.84 29.84
N GLU A 539 50.92 -19.80 29.03
CA GLU A 539 50.28 -19.94 27.72
C GLU A 539 51.05 -20.91 26.82
N LEU A 540 52.39 -20.83 26.76
CA LEU A 540 53.22 -21.79 26.02
C LEU A 540 53.37 -23.13 26.73
N LYS A 541 53.24 -23.23 28.05
CA LYS A 541 53.17 -24.53 28.76
C LYS A 541 51.84 -25.18 28.51
N ASP A 542 50.73 -24.47 28.57
CA ASP A 542 49.37 -24.96 28.35
C ASP A 542 49.19 -25.32 26.85
N ASN A 543 49.80 -24.58 25.92
CA ASN A 543 49.96 -25.02 24.53
C ASN A 543 50.95 -26.19 24.39
N LEU A 544 52.00 -26.29 25.21
CA LEU A 544 52.83 -27.50 25.34
C LEU A 544 52.17 -28.60 26.18
N GLU A 545 51.01 -28.39 26.79
CA GLU A 545 50.27 -29.36 27.59
C GLU A 545 49.18 -29.93 26.69
N GLY A 546 48.47 -29.09 25.93
CA GLY A 546 47.73 -29.51 24.73
C GLY A 546 48.62 -30.19 23.68
N LYS A 547 49.87 -29.74 23.47
CA LYS A 547 50.85 -30.47 22.63
C LYS A 547 51.62 -31.57 23.34
N ASN A 548 51.61 -31.65 24.67
CA ASN A 548 51.94 -32.90 25.36
C ASN A 548 50.74 -33.83 25.45
N GLU A 549 49.52 -33.40 25.20
CA GLU A 549 48.33 -34.22 25.00
C GLU A 549 48.37 -34.77 23.57
N GLU A 550 48.60 -33.96 22.53
CA GLU A 550 48.92 -34.47 21.18
C GLU A 550 50.15 -35.40 21.19
N ILE A 551 51.23 -35.06 21.92
CA ILE A 551 52.39 -35.94 22.07
C ILE A 551 52.12 -37.11 23.05
N ASN A 552 51.13 -37.05 23.94
CA ASN A 552 50.74 -38.19 24.78
C ASN A 552 49.75 -39.11 24.07
N ASP A 553 48.95 -38.63 23.12
CA ASP A 553 48.14 -39.43 22.22
C ASP A 553 49.04 -40.10 21.17
N LEU A 554 50.05 -39.37 20.65
CA LEU A 554 51.09 -39.93 19.79
C LEU A 554 52.06 -40.84 20.56
N ARG A 555 52.36 -40.58 21.84
CA ARG A 555 53.11 -41.53 22.71
C ARG A 555 52.26 -42.70 23.12
N ASP A 556 50.96 -42.53 23.36
CA ASP A 556 50.07 -43.64 23.70
C ASP A 556 49.84 -44.52 22.48
N SER A 557 49.79 -43.95 21.27
CA SER A 557 49.97 -44.68 20.01
C SER A 557 51.35 -45.38 19.94
N LEU A 558 52.44 -44.70 20.31
CA LEU A 558 53.79 -45.29 20.38
C LEU A 558 53.99 -46.31 21.52
N LYS A 559 53.02 -46.42 22.43
CA LYS A 559 52.98 -47.24 23.65
C LYS A 559 51.97 -48.35 23.50
N GLU A 560 51.01 -48.28 22.59
CA GLU A 560 50.37 -49.46 22.00
C GLU A 560 51.41 -50.22 21.16
N ILE A 561 52.08 -49.53 20.22
CA ILE A 561 53.24 -50.08 19.48
C ILE A 561 54.37 -50.52 20.44
N GLY A 562 54.54 -49.82 21.56
CA GLY A 562 55.51 -50.16 22.60
C GLY A 562 55.07 -51.33 23.50
N ASN A 563 53.78 -51.47 23.77
CA ASN A 563 53.21 -52.57 24.57
C ASN A 563 53.31 -53.89 23.81
N ASP A 564 53.16 -53.90 22.48
CA ASP A 564 53.43 -55.10 21.66
C ASP A 564 54.91 -55.56 21.80
N PHE A 565 55.84 -54.61 21.86
CA PHE A 565 57.27 -54.89 22.07
C PHE A 565 57.62 -55.24 23.54
N VAL A 566 56.80 -54.84 24.51
CA VAL A 566 56.97 -55.17 25.94
C VAL A 566 56.26 -56.48 26.32
N ALA A 567 55.12 -56.80 25.72
CA ALA A 567 54.50 -58.12 25.79
C ALA A 567 55.48 -59.21 25.31
N SER A 568 56.17 -58.92 24.21
CA SER A 568 57.29 -59.73 23.67
C SER A 568 58.54 -59.81 24.59
N LYS A 569 58.49 -59.25 25.80
CA LYS A 569 59.63 -59.12 26.73
C LYS A 569 59.32 -59.51 28.16
N ASP A 570 58.08 -59.33 28.63
CA ASP A 570 57.70 -59.73 29.99
C ASP A 570 57.45 -61.24 30.14
N GLU A 571 57.21 -61.97 29.04
CA GLU A 571 57.33 -63.45 29.00
C GLU A 571 58.73 -63.91 29.47
N ILE A 572 59.78 -63.13 29.22
CA ILE A 572 61.17 -63.45 29.59
C ILE A 572 61.49 -63.09 31.05
N LYS A 573 60.66 -62.27 31.71
CA LYS A 573 60.90 -61.80 33.09
C LYS A 573 60.13 -62.54 34.18
N LEU A 574 58.96 -63.12 33.87
CA LEU A 574 58.03 -63.65 34.89
C LEU A 574 58.63 -64.78 35.76
N LEU A 575 59.68 -65.48 35.29
CA LEU A 575 60.29 -66.64 35.95
C LEU A 575 61.54 -66.34 36.81
N LYS A 576 61.95 -65.07 37.01
CA LYS A 576 63.29 -64.77 37.58
C LYS A 576 63.36 -63.96 38.87
N SER A 577 62.24 -63.55 39.48
CA SER A 577 62.30 -62.74 40.72
C SER A 577 61.08 -62.82 41.64
N GLN A 578 60.46 -64.00 41.78
CA GLN A 578 59.67 -64.27 42.99
C GLN A 578 60.61 -64.69 44.13
N GLN A 579 60.63 -63.83 45.16
CA GLN A 579 61.01 -64.12 46.55
C GLN A 579 62.50 -64.35 46.89
N GLN A 580 62.97 -63.59 47.88
CA GLN A 580 64.34 -63.59 48.42
C GLN A 580 64.25 -63.56 49.95
N GLN A 581 65.31 -64.04 50.65
CA GLN A 581 65.45 -64.16 52.12
C GLN A 581 64.56 -65.26 52.75
N GLY A 582 65.09 -66.22 53.53
CA GLY A 582 66.47 -66.49 53.97
C GLY A 582 66.60 -67.95 54.48
N GLN A 583 67.53 -68.35 55.36
CA GLN A 583 68.62 -67.61 56.03
C GLN A 583 69.62 -68.59 56.70
N SER A 584 70.71 -68.06 57.28
CA SER A 584 71.65 -68.68 58.25
C SER A 584 72.78 -69.63 57.77
N SER A 585 73.93 -69.48 58.46
CA SER A 585 75.14 -70.31 58.51
C SER A 585 76.01 -70.52 57.25
N THR A 586 76.98 -69.60 57.08
CA THR A 586 78.24 -69.86 56.36
C THR A 586 79.44 -69.49 57.24
N GLU A 587 79.79 -70.32 58.25
CA GLU A 587 81.01 -70.04 59.03
C GLU A 587 81.77 -71.26 59.61
N GLU A 588 81.14 -72.41 59.89
CA GLU A 588 81.80 -73.49 60.67
C GLU A 588 82.46 -74.66 59.89
N LEU A 589 82.25 -74.81 58.58
CA LEU A 589 82.74 -76.00 57.83
C LEU A 589 83.98 -75.79 56.94
N ASN A 590 84.24 -74.57 56.46
CA ASN A 590 85.38 -74.30 55.56
C ASN A 590 86.74 -74.18 56.27
N SER A 591 86.75 -74.11 57.60
CA SER A 591 87.96 -74.20 58.44
C SER A 591 88.42 -75.66 58.63
N VAL A 592 87.47 -76.58 58.80
CA VAL A 592 87.74 -78.00 59.09
C VAL A 592 88.44 -78.69 57.91
N ILE A 593 88.03 -78.40 56.67
CA ILE A 593 88.55 -79.05 55.46
C ILE A 593 90.07 -78.86 55.29
N LYS A 594 90.61 -77.66 55.57
CA LYS A 594 92.07 -77.43 55.51
C LYS A 594 92.84 -78.25 56.57
N SER A 595 92.30 -78.34 57.79
CA SER A 595 92.97 -79.00 58.93
C SER A 595 93.17 -80.52 58.79
N TRP A 596 92.49 -81.16 57.83
CA TRP A 596 92.67 -82.59 57.51
C TRP A 596 93.64 -82.81 56.35
N GLN A 597 93.82 -81.87 55.42
CA GLN A 597 94.82 -81.98 54.36
C GLN A 597 96.25 -81.97 54.93
N GLU A 598 96.51 -81.15 55.96
CA GLU A 598 97.82 -81.07 56.63
C GLU A 598 98.24 -82.39 57.32
N LYS A 599 97.27 -83.22 57.74
CA LYS A 599 97.52 -84.51 58.39
C LYS A 599 97.76 -85.68 57.42
N PHE A 600 97.46 -85.52 56.14
CA PHE A 600 97.77 -86.52 55.12
C PHE A 600 99.23 -86.41 54.66
N ASN A 601 99.69 -85.18 54.43
CA ASN A 601 101.01 -84.89 53.87
C ASN A 601 102.18 -85.40 54.73
N SER A 602 102.02 -85.44 56.07
CA SER A 602 103.04 -85.96 56.99
C SER A 602 103.30 -87.47 56.87
N LYS A 603 102.44 -88.23 56.18
CA LYS A 603 102.60 -89.69 56.01
C LYS A 603 103.28 -90.08 54.68
N SER A 604 103.29 -89.19 53.68
CA SER A 604 103.91 -89.47 52.38
C SER A 604 105.44 -89.42 52.42
N SER A 605 106.03 -88.68 53.37
CA SER A 605 107.49 -88.54 53.52
C SER A 605 108.19 -89.84 53.94
N GLU A 606 107.46 -90.81 54.52
CA GLU A 606 108.01 -92.13 54.85
C GLU A 606 108.37 -92.97 53.59
N LEU A 607 107.79 -92.65 52.42
CA LEU A 607 108.08 -93.36 51.16
C LEU A 607 109.41 -92.91 50.51
N GLU A 608 109.85 -91.69 50.83
CA GLU A 608 110.95 -90.99 50.15
C GLU A 608 112.32 -91.63 50.42
N GLN A 609 112.45 -92.41 51.50
CA GLN A 609 113.70 -93.07 51.91
C GLN A 609 114.10 -94.26 51.01
N VAL A 610 113.15 -94.93 50.34
CA VAL A 610 113.45 -96.09 49.48
C VAL A 610 114.12 -95.68 48.17
N ASN A 611 113.87 -94.46 47.70
CA ASN A 611 114.40 -93.89 46.44
C ASN A 611 115.93 -93.69 46.45
N SER A 612 116.61 -93.98 47.56
CA SER A 612 118.06 -93.86 47.72
C SER A 612 118.87 -95.09 47.28
N LYS A 613 118.26 -96.29 47.22
CA LYS A 613 119.00 -97.56 47.11
C LYS A 613 119.16 -98.14 45.72
N LEU A 614 118.49 -97.61 44.69
CA LEU A 614 118.57 -98.15 43.33
C LEU A 614 119.81 -97.64 42.55
N SER A 615 120.42 -96.53 43.00
CA SER A 615 121.43 -95.79 42.23
C SER A 615 122.86 -96.36 42.27
N GLU A 616 123.16 -97.39 43.06
CA GLU A 616 124.53 -97.90 43.22
C GLU A 616 124.90 -99.07 42.28
N VAL A 617 123.92 -99.79 41.72
CA VAL A 617 124.19 -101.07 41.04
C VAL A 617 124.56 -100.91 39.56
N GLU A 618 124.07 -99.87 38.88
CA GLU A 618 124.21 -99.73 37.42
C GLU A 618 125.63 -99.37 36.94
N ALA A 619 126.54 -98.97 37.84
CA ALA A 619 127.85 -98.41 37.47
C ALA A 619 128.96 -99.45 37.17
N ASN A 620 128.99 -100.61 37.83
CA ASN A 620 130.25 -101.36 38.04
C ASN A 620 130.44 -102.66 37.23
N ILE A 621 129.50 -103.06 36.36
CA ILE A 621 129.59 -104.36 35.64
C ILE A 621 129.85 -104.22 34.12
N GLN A 622 129.91 -102.99 33.58
CA GLN A 622 130.11 -102.78 32.13
C GLN A 622 131.53 -103.14 31.60
N GLU A 623 132.49 -103.57 32.44
CA GLU A 623 133.91 -103.59 32.07
C GLU A 623 134.52 -104.97 31.69
N GLN A 624 133.96 -106.13 32.12
CA GLN A 624 134.69 -107.42 32.02
C GLN A 624 134.33 -108.40 30.89
N GLU A 625 133.07 -108.65 30.53
CA GLU A 625 132.72 -109.84 29.72
C GLU A 625 133.10 -109.80 28.23
N ILE A 626 133.68 -108.70 27.74
CA ILE A 626 134.14 -108.56 26.34
C ILE A 626 135.31 -109.51 26.01
N LEU A 627 135.99 -110.10 27.01
CA LEU A 627 137.37 -110.55 26.87
C LEU A 627 137.61 -112.02 26.46
N GLN A 628 136.90 -113.03 27.02
CA GLN A 628 137.35 -114.44 26.94
C GLN A 628 136.37 -115.50 26.38
N ARG A 629 135.71 -115.19 25.25
CA ARG A 629 135.01 -116.17 24.39
C ARG A 629 135.93 -117.23 23.70
N LYS A 630 137.08 -117.61 24.28
CA LYS A 630 138.16 -118.31 23.55
C LYS A 630 138.87 -119.49 24.20
N SER A 631 138.69 -119.81 25.48
CA SER A 631 139.09 -121.13 26.02
C SER A 631 137.85 -122.03 26.05
N GLU A 632 137.56 -122.82 25.01
CA GLU A 632 138.24 -124.08 24.66
C GLU A 632 138.17 -125.10 25.81
N ARG A 633 137.39 -126.18 25.64
CA ARG A 633 137.62 -127.39 24.82
C ARG A 633 138.52 -128.38 25.55
N ASP A 634 138.38 -129.64 25.13
CA ASP A 634 139.20 -130.78 25.51
C ASP A 634 139.08 -131.24 26.97
N LEU A 635 139.43 -132.51 27.19
CA LEU A 635 139.57 -133.16 28.50
C LEU A 635 138.33 -133.17 29.42
N LYS A 636 137.14 -132.98 28.84
CA LYS A 636 136.24 -134.14 28.73
C LYS A 636 136.97 -135.27 27.97
N LYS A 637 137.35 -136.36 28.65
CA LYS A 637 137.18 -137.77 28.18
C LYS A 637 137.88 -138.88 28.99
N GLU A 638 139.09 -138.68 29.49
CA GLU A 638 140.03 -139.82 29.60
C GLU A 638 139.99 -140.69 30.88
N ILE A 639 139.39 -140.22 31.98
CA ILE A 639 139.24 -141.02 33.22
C ILE A 639 137.79 -140.84 33.75
N ASN A 640 136.75 -141.51 33.27
CA ASN A 640 136.60 -142.76 32.50
C ASN A 640 136.75 -144.07 33.29
N SER A 641 136.02 -145.08 32.81
CA SER A 641 136.06 -146.52 33.10
C SER A 641 135.76 -147.02 34.53
N THR A 642 136.51 -146.67 35.59
CA THR A 642 136.71 -147.60 36.73
C THR A 642 136.27 -147.15 38.14
N LYS A 643 135.16 -146.39 38.26
CA LYS A 643 134.30 -146.47 39.48
C LYS A 643 132.89 -147.02 39.26
N LYS A 644 132.58 -147.39 38.01
CA LYS A 644 131.32 -147.89 37.46
C LYS A 644 130.68 -149.14 38.12
N LEU A 645 131.34 -149.73 39.12
CA LEU A 645 130.89 -150.93 39.84
C LEU A 645 130.67 -150.68 41.34
N LEU A 646 130.84 -149.44 41.81
CA LEU A 646 130.30 -149.01 43.11
C LEU A 646 128.83 -148.55 42.96
N ASP A 647 128.54 -147.89 41.83
CA ASP A 647 127.25 -147.28 41.48
C ASP A 647 126.05 -148.27 41.51
N GLU A 648 126.28 -149.57 41.29
CA GLU A 648 125.23 -150.60 41.25
C GLU A 648 124.67 -151.01 42.63
N CYS A 649 125.35 -150.66 43.73
CA CYS A 649 124.88 -150.98 45.09
C CYS A 649 124.20 -149.78 45.78
N GLU A 650 124.68 -148.55 45.56
CA GLU A 650 124.08 -147.35 46.16
C GLU A 650 122.71 -147.01 45.56
N THR A 651 122.52 -147.30 44.26
CA THR A 651 121.30 -146.99 43.49
C THR A 651 120.01 -147.55 44.11
N LYS A 652 120.04 -148.77 44.67
CA LYS A 652 118.85 -149.40 45.28
C LYS A 652 118.46 -148.84 46.66
N LEU A 653 119.35 -148.11 47.33
CA LEU A 653 119.02 -147.43 48.58
C LEU A 653 118.31 -146.07 48.33
N ALA A 654 118.58 -145.44 47.19
CA ALA A 654 118.02 -144.13 46.84
C ALA A 654 116.54 -144.19 46.40
N GLU A 655 116.11 -145.29 45.77
CA GLU A 655 114.75 -145.42 45.23
C GLU A 655 113.66 -145.45 46.31
N THR A 656 113.91 -146.10 47.45
CA THR A 656 112.94 -146.15 48.57
C THR A 656 112.83 -144.81 49.30
N SER A 657 113.92 -144.04 49.39
CA SER A 657 113.91 -142.69 49.97
C SER A 657 112.98 -141.75 49.19
N LYS A 658 112.99 -141.81 47.86
CA LYS A 658 112.16 -140.94 47.00
C LYS A 658 110.65 -141.15 47.15
N GLN A 659 110.20 -142.34 47.53
CA GLN A 659 108.76 -142.61 47.67
C GLN A 659 108.17 -141.95 48.93
N VAL A 660 108.97 -141.73 49.97
CA VAL A 660 108.54 -141.03 51.20
C VAL A 660 108.36 -139.54 50.95
N GLU A 661 109.23 -138.93 50.14
CA GLU A 661 109.24 -137.48 49.86
C GLU A 661 107.99 -137.01 49.08
N VAL A 662 107.48 -137.84 48.16
CA VAL A 662 106.28 -137.54 47.36
C VAL A 662 105.02 -137.45 48.23
N LEU A 663 104.81 -138.39 49.16
CA LEU A 663 103.61 -138.41 50.01
C LEU A 663 103.52 -137.23 50.99
N VAL A 664 104.64 -136.56 51.28
CA VAL A 664 104.64 -135.34 52.09
C VAL A 664 104.15 -134.13 51.28
N SER A 665 104.45 -134.06 49.97
CA SER A 665 104.03 -132.93 49.12
C SER A 665 102.55 -132.96 48.75
N GLU A 666 101.94 -134.14 48.62
CA GLU A 666 100.49 -134.26 48.38
C GLU A 666 99.67 -133.80 49.60
N LYS A 667 100.15 -134.03 50.83
CA LYS A 667 99.46 -133.61 52.06
C LYS A 667 99.35 -132.08 52.16
N THR A 668 100.43 -131.35 51.93
CA THR A 668 100.44 -129.88 52.03
C THR A 668 99.60 -129.21 50.95
N GLY A 669 99.49 -129.82 49.76
CA GLY A 669 98.57 -129.38 48.71
C GLY A 669 97.10 -129.40 49.13
N LEU A 670 96.67 -130.41 49.89
CA LEU A 670 95.29 -130.52 50.39
C LEU A 670 94.98 -129.53 51.51
N GLU A 671 95.92 -129.25 52.40
CA GLU A 671 95.76 -128.28 53.49
C GLU A 671 95.54 -126.86 52.93
N ASN A 672 96.32 -126.44 51.91
CA ASN A 672 96.14 -125.17 51.21
C ASN A 672 94.74 -125.02 50.59
N ARG A 673 94.19 -126.08 49.99
CA ARG A 673 92.90 -126.05 49.29
C ARG A 673 91.70 -125.87 50.24
N ILE A 674 91.86 -126.20 51.53
CA ILE A 674 90.85 -125.98 52.57
C ILE A 674 90.80 -124.49 52.97
N GLU A 675 91.94 -123.81 53.07
CA GLU A 675 91.96 -122.37 53.37
C GLU A 675 91.27 -121.51 52.30
N GLU A 676 91.46 -121.84 51.02
CA GLU A 676 90.80 -121.13 49.92
C GLU A 676 89.27 -121.20 50.04
N LEU A 677 88.72 -122.37 50.35
CA LEU A 677 87.28 -122.57 50.53
C LEU A 677 86.68 -121.80 51.72
N ILE A 678 87.48 -121.48 52.73
CA ILE A 678 87.06 -120.62 53.84
C ILE A 678 87.01 -119.15 53.37
N LYS A 679 88.04 -118.69 52.65
CA LYS A 679 88.14 -117.31 52.13
C LYS A 679 87.02 -116.97 51.12
N PHE A 680 86.60 -117.94 50.30
CA PHE A 680 85.43 -117.77 49.44
C PHE A 680 84.10 -117.64 50.20
N LYS A 681 83.93 -118.35 51.32
CA LYS A 681 82.70 -118.24 52.14
C LYS A 681 82.57 -116.90 52.85
N SER A 682 83.67 -116.31 53.33
CA SER A 682 83.63 -114.95 53.90
C SER A 682 83.22 -113.91 52.84
N ASN A 683 83.76 -114.01 51.62
CA ASN A 683 83.42 -113.06 50.55
C ASN A 683 81.95 -113.17 50.09
N ASP A 684 81.39 -114.38 50.03
CA ASP A 684 79.96 -114.57 49.75
C ASP A 684 79.07 -113.94 50.83
N THR A 685 79.47 -113.99 52.11
CA THR A 685 78.73 -113.29 53.18
C THR A 685 78.85 -111.76 53.12
N SER A 686 80.00 -111.19 52.76
CA SER A 686 80.14 -109.74 52.63
C SER A 686 79.37 -109.19 51.42
N LEU A 687 79.44 -109.87 50.27
CA LEU A 687 78.69 -109.48 49.08
C LEU A 687 77.17 -109.54 49.29
N LYS A 688 76.67 -110.48 50.09
CA LYS A 688 75.24 -110.53 50.45
C LYS A 688 74.80 -109.37 51.34
N LEU A 689 75.66 -108.90 52.25
CA LEU A 689 75.39 -107.69 53.06
C LEU A 689 75.45 -106.42 52.20
N GLU A 690 76.37 -106.33 51.24
CA GLU A 690 76.46 -105.22 50.28
C GLU A 690 75.27 -105.19 49.31
N ILE A 691 74.84 -106.34 48.78
CA ILE A 691 73.60 -106.43 47.98
C ILE A 691 72.39 -106.00 48.83
N SER A 692 72.33 -106.39 50.11
CA SER A 692 71.24 -105.99 51.01
C SER A 692 71.22 -104.47 51.29
N SER A 693 72.38 -103.84 51.47
CA SER A 693 72.47 -102.39 51.68
C SER A 693 72.20 -101.59 50.40
N LEU A 694 72.61 -102.10 49.23
CA LEU A 694 72.23 -101.55 47.94
C LEU A 694 70.74 -101.70 47.66
N GLN A 695 70.11 -102.83 48.02
CA GLN A 695 68.66 -103.03 47.91
C GLN A 695 67.87 -102.06 48.80
N THR A 696 68.29 -101.80 50.04
CA THR A 696 67.64 -100.80 50.90
C THR A 696 67.89 -99.37 50.40
N SER A 697 69.07 -99.07 49.85
CA SER A 697 69.39 -97.78 49.23
C SER A 697 68.57 -97.52 47.95
N ILE A 698 68.41 -98.52 47.09
CA ILE A 698 67.54 -98.48 45.90
C ILE A 698 66.08 -98.31 46.33
N SER A 699 65.58 -99.12 47.27
CA SER A 699 64.23 -98.98 47.78
C SER A 699 63.95 -97.60 48.40
N TYR A 700 64.95 -96.99 49.05
CA TYR A 700 64.84 -95.63 49.59
C TYR A 700 64.77 -94.58 48.48
N LYS A 701 65.60 -94.72 47.43
CA LYS A 701 65.51 -93.86 46.24
C LYS A 701 64.21 -94.06 45.46
N ASP A 702 63.68 -95.28 45.37
CA ASP A 702 62.37 -95.55 44.77
C ASP A 702 61.23 -94.91 45.57
N THR A 703 61.32 -94.87 46.91
CA THR A 703 60.35 -94.11 47.73
C THR A 703 60.50 -92.60 47.52
N GLN A 704 61.71 -92.06 47.45
CA GLN A 704 61.90 -90.63 47.13
C GLN A 704 61.45 -90.29 45.71
N LEU A 705 61.68 -91.15 44.72
CA LEU A 705 61.20 -90.96 43.35
C LEU A 705 59.67 -90.98 43.28
N LYS A 706 59.00 -91.85 44.04
CA LYS A 706 57.54 -91.86 44.16
C LYS A 706 57.01 -90.61 44.85
N GLU A 707 57.67 -90.13 45.90
CA GLU A 707 57.30 -88.89 46.61
C GLU A 707 57.49 -87.66 45.72
N GLN A 708 58.60 -87.57 44.99
CA GLN A 708 58.85 -86.50 44.00
C GLN A 708 57.88 -86.59 42.82
N GLN A 709 57.57 -87.78 42.32
CA GLN A 709 56.57 -87.97 41.26
C GLN A 709 55.19 -87.52 41.73
N GLN A 710 54.74 -87.94 42.92
CA GLN A 710 53.47 -87.48 43.50
C GLN A 710 53.43 -85.96 43.68
N LYS A 711 54.56 -85.33 44.02
CA LYS A 711 54.69 -83.87 44.14
C LYS A 711 54.67 -83.17 42.78
N VAL A 712 55.28 -83.76 41.75
CA VAL A 712 55.18 -83.28 40.36
C VAL A 712 53.75 -83.42 39.86
N ASP A 713 53.07 -84.54 40.14
CA ASP A 713 51.68 -84.78 39.76
C ASP A 713 50.71 -83.83 40.48
N SER A 714 50.95 -83.50 41.76
CA SER A 714 50.16 -82.49 42.48
C SER A 714 50.40 -81.08 41.94
N LEU A 715 51.66 -80.70 41.65
CA LEU A 715 51.98 -79.41 41.04
C LEU A 715 51.44 -79.30 39.61
N ASN A 716 51.37 -80.41 38.85
CA ASN A 716 50.75 -80.44 37.53
C ASN A 716 49.23 -80.26 37.61
N LYS A 717 48.56 -80.84 38.61
CA LYS A 717 47.14 -80.59 38.89
C LYS A 717 46.89 -79.14 39.27
N GLU A 718 47.64 -78.60 40.22
CA GLU A 718 47.58 -77.18 40.63
C GLU A 718 47.82 -76.25 39.44
N ASN A 719 48.79 -76.54 38.57
CA ASN A 719 49.00 -75.80 37.32
C ASN A 719 47.85 -75.94 36.31
N SER A 720 47.14 -77.08 36.26
CA SER A 720 45.95 -77.24 35.41
C SER A 720 44.75 -76.47 35.97
N GLU A 721 44.52 -76.50 37.28
CA GLU A 721 43.47 -75.75 37.96
C GLU A 721 43.73 -74.23 37.89
N LEU A 722 44.99 -73.81 38.01
CA LEU A 722 45.41 -72.43 37.77
C LEU A 722 45.19 -72.02 36.32
N LYS A 723 45.58 -72.84 35.32
CA LYS A 723 45.29 -72.57 33.90
C LYS A 723 43.79 -72.47 33.64
N ASP A 724 42.98 -73.34 34.22
CA ASP A 724 41.53 -73.27 34.12
C ASP A 724 40.94 -72.02 34.79
N SER A 725 41.51 -71.58 35.91
CA SER A 725 41.10 -70.32 36.55
C SER A 725 41.52 -69.10 35.73
N ILE A 726 42.69 -69.12 35.09
CA ILE A 726 43.16 -68.10 34.15
C ILE A 726 42.26 -68.07 32.90
N ASN A 727 41.94 -69.22 32.31
CA ASN A 727 41.01 -69.33 31.17
C ASN A 727 39.61 -68.81 31.53
N LYS A 728 39.12 -69.09 32.75
CA LYS A 728 37.85 -68.54 33.26
C LYS A 728 37.94 -67.03 33.46
N LEU A 729 39.02 -66.52 34.07
CA LEU A 729 39.25 -65.07 34.23
C LEU A 729 39.36 -64.35 32.88
N GLN A 730 40.12 -64.89 31.94
CA GLN A 730 40.28 -64.35 30.59
C GLN A 730 38.96 -64.37 29.80
N THR A 731 38.18 -65.46 29.85
CA THR A 731 36.86 -65.48 29.23
C THR A 731 35.85 -64.55 29.92
N THR A 732 35.94 -64.33 31.24
CA THR A 732 35.15 -63.25 31.89
C THR A 732 35.64 -61.86 31.51
N SER A 733 36.95 -61.63 31.41
CA SER A 733 37.54 -60.36 30.99
C SER A 733 37.12 -60.00 29.57
N ASN A 734 37.20 -60.95 28.64
CA ASN A 734 36.74 -60.77 27.26
C ASN A 734 35.22 -60.51 27.22
N LYS A 735 34.42 -61.19 28.04
CA LYS A 735 32.96 -60.90 28.17
C LYS A 735 32.70 -59.50 28.73
N PHE A 736 33.47 -59.04 29.71
CA PHE A 736 33.36 -57.68 30.23
C PHE A 736 33.82 -56.63 29.22
N GLN A 737 34.88 -56.90 28.43
CA GLN A 737 35.31 -56.03 27.34
C GLN A 737 34.25 -55.94 26.23
N ILE A 738 33.69 -57.06 25.79
CA ILE A 738 32.59 -57.10 24.80
C ILE A 738 31.38 -56.33 25.34
N ASN A 739 30.92 -56.63 26.56
CA ASN A 739 29.77 -55.94 27.16
C ASN A 739 30.03 -54.44 27.36
N ASN A 740 31.27 -54.03 27.68
CA ASN A 740 31.64 -52.62 27.78
C ASN A 740 31.74 -51.93 26.41
N MET A 741 32.18 -52.64 25.35
CA MET A 741 32.12 -52.16 23.97
C MET A 741 30.67 -52.02 23.49
N ASP A 742 29.79 -52.96 23.83
CA ASP A 742 28.39 -52.92 23.44
C ASP A 742 27.61 -51.84 24.22
N LEU A 743 27.89 -51.65 25.51
CA LEU A 743 27.42 -50.48 26.28
C LEU A 743 27.97 -49.14 25.74
N LEU A 744 29.20 -49.13 25.18
CA LEU A 744 29.75 -47.93 24.52
C LEU A 744 29.07 -47.65 23.17
N LYS A 745 28.70 -48.67 22.40
CA LYS A 745 27.87 -48.53 21.19
C LYS A 745 26.46 -48.08 21.54
N GLU A 746 25.81 -48.69 22.52
CA GLU A 746 24.49 -48.27 22.98
C GLU A 746 24.53 -46.82 23.49
N LYS A 747 25.58 -46.44 24.22
CA LYS A 747 25.79 -45.05 24.65
C LYS A 747 26.00 -44.08 23.49
N SER A 748 26.77 -44.42 22.45
CA SER A 748 26.98 -43.53 21.29
C SER A 748 25.76 -43.48 20.36
N GLU A 749 25.01 -44.58 20.23
CA GLU A 749 23.69 -44.62 19.62
C GLU A 749 22.68 -43.75 20.39
N LEU A 750 22.65 -43.82 21.72
CA LEU A 750 21.78 -42.97 22.53
C LEU A 750 22.20 -41.51 22.46
N LEU A 751 23.50 -41.21 22.40
CA LEU A 751 24.01 -39.85 22.23
C LEU A 751 23.61 -39.26 20.86
N THR A 752 23.78 -40.03 19.78
CA THR A 752 23.38 -39.60 18.43
C THR A 752 21.86 -39.52 18.26
N LYS A 753 21.09 -40.43 18.88
CA LYS A 753 19.61 -40.31 18.98
C LYS A 753 19.20 -39.07 19.77
N GLN A 754 19.90 -38.74 20.86
CA GLN A 754 19.67 -37.51 21.63
C GLN A 754 20.01 -36.25 20.83
N GLU A 755 21.11 -36.25 20.07
CA GLU A 755 21.52 -35.14 19.21
C GLU A 755 20.53 -34.92 18.06
N LEU A 756 20.08 -36.00 17.39
CA LEU A 756 19.01 -35.95 16.39
C LEU A 756 17.68 -35.44 16.96
N LEU A 757 17.30 -35.84 18.19
CA LEU A 757 16.11 -35.32 18.85
C LEU A 757 16.25 -33.84 19.24
N ILE A 758 17.45 -33.41 19.63
CA ILE A 758 17.77 -31.99 19.89
C ILE A 758 17.67 -31.18 18.60
N ASP A 759 18.17 -31.68 17.47
CA ASP A 759 18.13 -30.97 16.18
C ASP A 759 16.73 -30.98 15.55
N GLN A 760 15.97 -32.07 15.69
CA GLN A 760 14.54 -32.08 15.38
C GLN A 760 13.78 -31.07 16.25
N SER A 761 14.11 -30.95 17.54
CA SER A 761 13.53 -29.93 18.42
C SER A 761 13.93 -28.51 18.01
N LYS A 762 15.19 -28.25 17.61
CA LYS A 762 15.60 -26.95 17.03
C LYS A 762 14.82 -26.65 15.75
N SER A 763 14.65 -27.63 14.85
CA SER A 763 13.91 -27.49 13.60
C SER A 763 12.43 -27.15 13.85
N LEU A 764 11.75 -27.94 14.69
CA LEU A 764 10.35 -27.71 15.10
C LEU A 764 10.18 -26.36 15.80
N ASN A 765 11.12 -25.93 16.64
CA ASN A 765 11.09 -24.59 17.22
C ASN A 765 11.31 -23.49 16.15
N SER A 766 12.15 -23.72 15.15
CA SER A 766 12.32 -22.77 14.04
C SER A 766 11.03 -22.62 13.23
N GLU A 767 10.35 -23.73 12.90
CA GLU A 767 9.05 -23.76 12.21
C GLU A 767 7.96 -23.14 13.07
N LEU A 768 7.91 -23.43 14.37
CA LEU A 768 7.00 -22.79 15.32
C LEU A 768 7.19 -21.27 15.32
N THR A 769 8.42 -20.76 15.32
CA THR A 769 8.64 -19.31 15.21
C THR A 769 8.28 -18.74 13.84
N LYS A 770 8.43 -19.49 12.75
CA LYS A 770 7.97 -19.07 11.40
C LYS A 770 6.44 -18.94 11.39
N LEU A 771 5.73 -20.00 11.77
CA LEU A 771 4.27 -20.02 11.92
C LEU A 771 3.77 -18.94 12.89
N GLN A 772 4.50 -18.65 13.97
CA GLN A 772 4.13 -17.60 14.93
C GLN A 772 4.35 -16.18 14.37
N ARG A 773 5.40 -15.95 13.56
CA ARG A 773 5.58 -14.71 12.79
C ARG A 773 4.51 -14.57 11.70
N GLU A 774 4.16 -15.65 11.00
CA GLU A 774 3.11 -15.66 9.98
C GLU A 774 1.74 -15.37 10.60
N ARG A 775 1.39 -16.01 11.73
CA ARG A 775 0.17 -15.70 12.48
C ARG A 775 0.10 -14.24 12.91
N GLN A 776 1.21 -13.65 13.36
CA GLN A 776 1.27 -12.21 13.67
C GLN A 776 1.09 -11.33 12.44
N GLN A 777 1.60 -11.73 11.26
CA GLN A 777 1.41 -10.99 10.01
C GLN A 777 -0.01 -11.10 9.49
N LEU A 778 -0.59 -12.30 9.48
CA LEU A 778 -1.99 -12.55 9.13
C LEU A 778 -2.93 -11.78 10.06
N GLN A 779 -2.61 -11.71 11.36
CA GLN A 779 -3.37 -10.89 12.31
C GLN A 779 -3.22 -9.39 12.03
N GLN A 780 -2.01 -8.88 11.78
CA GLN A 780 -1.83 -7.48 11.37
C GLN A 780 -2.51 -7.15 10.03
N ASP A 781 -2.56 -8.08 9.08
CA ASP A 781 -3.23 -7.88 7.80
C ASP A 781 -4.76 -8.01 7.94
N LEU A 782 -5.26 -8.83 8.86
CA LEU A 782 -6.67 -8.82 9.30
C LEU A 782 -7.03 -7.48 9.96
N ASP A 783 -6.19 -6.95 10.84
CA ASP A 783 -6.36 -5.63 11.48
C ASP A 783 -6.33 -4.49 10.44
N LYS A 784 -5.48 -4.60 9.40
CA LYS A 784 -5.47 -3.66 8.25
C LYS A 784 -6.69 -3.81 7.35
N VAL A 785 -7.26 -5.01 7.20
CA VAL A 785 -8.46 -5.25 6.38
C VAL A 785 -9.73 -4.80 7.12
N THR A 786 -9.84 -5.06 8.42
CA THR A 786 -10.94 -4.57 9.27
C THR A 786 -10.93 -3.05 9.35
N THR A 787 -9.79 -2.42 9.68
CA THR A 787 -9.72 -0.94 9.68
C THR A 787 -9.97 -0.32 8.30
N LYS A 788 -9.59 -0.97 7.19
CA LYS A 788 -10.01 -0.55 5.84
C LYS A 788 -11.51 -0.71 5.62
N TYR A 789 -12.11 -1.81 6.08
CA TYR A 789 -13.55 -2.04 5.98
C TYR A 789 -14.33 -1.00 6.80
N ASP A 790 -13.92 -0.73 8.03
CA ASP A 790 -14.53 0.27 8.91
C ASP A 790 -14.41 1.68 8.32
N ASN A 791 -13.26 2.03 7.74
CA ASN A 791 -13.08 3.30 7.03
C ASN A 791 -13.98 3.39 5.79
N LEU A 792 -14.03 2.35 4.95
CA LEU A 792 -14.93 2.30 3.78
C LEU A 792 -16.41 2.33 4.17
N TYR A 793 -16.77 1.75 5.32
CA TYR A 793 -18.13 1.81 5.87
C TYR A 793 -18.45 3.21 6.40
N GLN A 794 -17.51 3.92 7.02
CA GLN A 794 -17.67 5.33 7.38
C GLN A 794 -17.78 6.21 6.13
N GLU A 795 -16.89 6.06 5.14
CA GLU A 795 -16.97 6.77 3.85
C GLU A 795 -18.28 6.49 3.11
N GLN A 796 -18.80 5.25 3.15
CA GLN A 796 -20.10 4.89 2.59
C GLN A 796 -21.25 5.60 3.34
N ASN A 797 -21.20 5.64 4.68
CA ASN A 797 -22.21 6.33 5.48
C ASN A 797 -22.16 7.85 5.28
N ASP A 798 -20.97 8.45 5.21
CA ASP A 798 -20.79 9.89 4.96
C ASP A 798 -21.19 10.26 3.53
N SER A 799 -20.85 9.44 2.53
CA SER A 799 -21.36 9.58 1.16
C SER A 799 -22.88 9.47 1.10
N SER A 800 -23.48 8.55 1.86
CA SER A 800 -24.94 8.41 2.00
C SER A 800 -25.57 9.64 2.68
N ASN A 801 -24.96 10.16 3.75
CA ASN A 801 -25.39 11.38 4.44
C ASN A 801 -25.30 12.62 3.53
N VAL A 802 -24.21 12.74 2.75
CA VAL A 802 -24.04 13.78 1.73
C VAL A 802 -25.09 13.65 0.62
N LEU A 803 -25.36 12.43 0.14
CA LEU A 803 -26.39 12.17 -0.86
C LEU A 803 -27.81 12.46 -0.33
N LEU A 804 -28.10 12.17 0.94
CA LEU A 804 -29.33 12.59 1.62
C LEU A 804 -29.41 14.12 1.74
N SER A 805 -28.29 14.81 1.99
CA SER A 805 -28.25 16.27 2.02
C SER A 805 -28.50 16.88 0.64
N TYR A 806 -27.92 16.31 -0.44
CA TYR A 806 -28.19 16.73 -1.82
C TYR A 806 -29.64 16.42 -2.23
N LYS A 807 -30.19 15.28 -1.81
CA LYS A 807 -31.61 14.95 -2.03
C LYS A 807 -32.52 15.98 -1.36
N LYS A 808 -32.22 16.38 -0.12
CA LYS A 808 -32.95 17.46 0.58
C LYS A 808 -32.81 18.81 -0.11
N GLN A 809 -31.60 19.19 -0.56
CA GLN A 809 -31.38 20.42 -1.34
C GLN A 809 -32.14 20.39 -2.67
N HIS A 810 -32.20 19.25 -3.34
CA HIS A 810 -32.96 19.06 -4.58
C HIS A 810 -34.47 19.13 -4.32
N GLU A 811 -34.97 18.54 -3.23
CA GLU A 811 -36.38 18.66 -2.81
C GLU A 811 -36.73 20.12 -2.46
N GLU A 812 -35.87 20.84 -1.74
CA GLU A 812 -36.04 22.28 -1.47
C GLU A 812 -36.02 23.13 -2.75
N LEU A 813 -35.14 22.82 -3.70
CA LEU A 813 -35.08 23.50 -5.00
C LEU A 813 -36.32 23.18 -5.87
N LEU A 814 -36.80 21.93 -5.82
CA LEU A 814 -38.03 21.50 -6.50
C LEU A 814 -39.26 22.21 -5.91
N MET A 815 -39.34 22.38 -4.59
CA MET A 815 -40.41 23.15 -3.95
C MET A 815 -40.33 24.63 -4.32
N LYS A 816 -39.15 25.26 -4.24
CA LYS A 816 -38.94 26.65 -4.70
C LYS A 816 -39.32 26.82 -6.18
N SER A 817 -38.96 25.87 -7.03
CA SER A 817 -39.34 25.85 -8.45
C SER A 817 -40.87 25.80 -8.64
N LYS A 818 -41.57 24.93 -7.88
CA LYS A 818 -43.04 24.89 -7.86
C LYS A 818 -43.67 26.19 -7.33
N GLU A 819 -43.10 26.79 -6.28
CA GLU A 819 -43.54 28.09 -5.76
C GLU A 819 -43.38 29.20 -6.80
N TYR A 820 -42.28 29.21 -7.56
CA TYR A 820 -42.10 30.15 -8.67
C TYR A 820 -43.08 29.86 -9.82
N LEU A 821 -43.38 28.60 -10.15
CA LEU A 821 -44.37 28.24 -11.16
C LEU A 821 -45.78 28.67 -10.75
N PHE A 822 -46.22 28.38 -9.52
CA PHE A 822 -47.51 28.87 -9.00
C PHE A 822 -47.56 30.40 -8.94
N LYS A 823 -46.43 31.07 -8.70
CA LYS A 823 -46.34 32.54 -8.74
C LYS A 823 -46.40 33.11 -10.16
N ILE A 824 -45.89 32.37 -11.16
CA ILE A 824 -46.06 32.71 -12.58
C ILE A 824 -47.53 32.51 -12.98
N GLU A 825 -48.12 31.36 -12.68
CA GLU A 825 -49.53 31.04 -12.93
C GLU A 825 -50.47 32.10 -12.32
N ALA A 826 -50.26 32.48 -11.05
CA ALA A 826 -51.03 33.55 -10.40
C ALA A 826 -50.82 34.95 -11.00
N LEU A 827 -49.66 35.22 -11.63
CA LEU A 827 -49.41 36.46 -12.38
C LEU A 827 -50.03 36.41 -13.78
N GLU A 828 -50.05 35.24 -14.43
CA GLU A 828 -50.73 35.03 -15.71
C GLU A 828 -52.25 35.16 -15.56
N ASP A 829 -52.82 34.64 -14.47
CA ASP A 829 -54.22 34.87 -14.08
C ASP A 829 -54.51 36.36 -13.83
N GLN A 830 -53.66 37.08 -13.08
CA GLN A 830 -53.83 38.53 -12.89
C GLN A 830 -53.73 39.32 -14.22
N VAL A 831 -52.85 38.91 -15.13
CA VAL A 831 -52.76 39.48 -16.49
C VAL A 831 -53.99 39.12 -17.33
N SER A 832 -54.56 37.92 -17.16
CA SER A 832 -55.80 37.48 -17.79
C SER A 832 -57.01 38.30 -17.29
N GLU A 833 -57.13 38.48 -15.97
CA GLU A 833 -58.16 39.34 -15.36
C GLU A 833 -58.01 40.80 -15.80
N ALA A 834 -56.79 41.35 -15.78
CA ALA A 834 -56.53 42.70 -16.26
C ALA A 834 -56.87 42.89 -17.75
N ARG A 835 -56.58 41.88 -18.60
CA ARG A 835 -57.01 41.86 -20.01
C ARG A 835 -58.53 41.83 -20.14
N ASN A 836 -59.21 41.00 -19.35
CA ASN A 836 -60.67 40.90 -19.35
C ASN A 836 -61.35 42.20 -18.88
N LEU A 837 -60.82 42.85 -17.82
CA LEU A 837 -61.26 44.14 -17.32
C LEU A 837 -61.00 45.28 -18.33
N LEU A 838 -59.86 45.26 -19.02
CA LEU A 838 -59.57 46.20 -20.08
C LEU A 838 -60.44 45.96 -21.32
N GLN A 839 -60.83 44.71 -21.60
CA GLN A 839 -61.78 44.39 -22.67
C GLN A 839 -63.20 44.81 -22.30
N SER A 840 -63.66 44.63 -21.04
CA SER A 840 -64.96 45.13 -20.60
C SER A 840 -64.99 46.66 -20.63
N ARG A 841 -63.96 47.35 -20.14
CA ARG A 841 -63.80 48.81 -20.25
C ARG A 841 -63.80 49.31 -21.69
N ASN A 842 -63.21 48.57 -22.63
CA ASN A 842 -63.29 48.91 -24.06
C ASN A 842 -64.69 48.67 -24.65
N ARG A 843 -65.42 47.63 -24.22
CA ARG A 843 -66.83 47.40 -24.61
C ARG A 843 -67.74 48.50 -24.05
N GLU A 844 -67.59 48.86 -22.77
CA GLU A 844 -68.25 50.00 -22.12
C GLU A 844 -67.98 51.29 -22.88
N THR A 845 -66.70 51.61 -23.14
CA THR A 845 -66.28 52.81 -23.86
C THR A 845 -66.83 52.84 -25.29
N SER A 846 -66.85 51.70 -25.99
CA SER A 846 -67.44 51.58 -27.32
C SER A 846 -68.96 51.80 -27.29
N SER A 847 -69.65 51.26 -26.27
CA SER A 847 -71.08 51.48 -26.07
C SER A 847 -71.39 52.95 -25.75
N ILE A 848 -70.57 53.61 -24.92
CA ILE A 848 -70.69 55.05 -24.61
C ILE A 848 -70.45 55.89 -25.86
N ARG A 849 -69.40 55.59 -26.65
CA ARG A 849 -69.16 56.28 -27.94
C ARG A 849 -70.34 56.13 -28.89
N ARG A 850 -70.91 54.92 -29.01
CA ARG A 850 -72.10 54.69 -29.82
C ARG A 850 -73.30 55.50 -29.32
N LEU A 851 -73.64 55.41 -28.03
CA LEU A 851 -74.76 56.17 -27.45
C LEU A 851 -74.57 57.68 -27.60
N LEU A 852 -73.33 58.17 -27.58
CA LEU A 852 -73.01 59.57 -27.82
C LEU A 852 -73.18 59.96 -29.30
N VAL A 853 -72.79 59.10 -30.25
CA VAL A 853 -73.07 59.31 -31.69
C VAL A 853 -74.56 59.24 -31.99
N ASP A 854 -75.27 58.24 -31.46
CA ASP A 854 -76.72 58.10 -31.58
C ASP A 854 -77.44 59.36 -31.00
N ALA A 855 -76.91 59.94 -29.91
CA ALA A 855 -77.39 61.19 -29.34
C ALA A 855 -77.06 62.43 -30.18
N GLU A 856 -75.82 62.56 -30.68
CA GLU A 856 -75.41 63.64 -31.60
C GLU A 856 -76.21 63.62 -32.90
N GLU A 857 -76.50 62.45 -33.46
CA GLU A 857 -77.37 62.30 -34.62
C GLU A 857 -78.80 62.74 -34.29
N SER A 858 -79.36 62.33 -33.14
CA SER A 858 -80.68 62.80 -32.70
C SER A 858 -80.75 64.32 -32.48
N LEU A 859 -79.65 64.95 -32.09
CA LEU A 859 -79.53 66.40 -31.95
C LEU A 859 -79.38 67.10 -33.31
N ARG A 860 -78.60 66.54 -34.24
CA ARG A 860 -78.49 67.03 -35.62
C ARG A 860 -79.82 66.95 -36.37
N ILE A 861 -80.60 65.88 -36.16
CA ILE A 861 -81.96 65.75 -36.70
C ILE A 861 -82.85 66.86 -36.14
N LYS A 862 -82.89 67.05 -34.81
CA LYS A 862 -83.67 68.15 -34.21
C LYS A 862 -83.20 69.54 -34.63
N GLU A 863 -81.90 69.73 -34.84
CA GLU A 863 -81.34 70.97 -35.35
C GLU A 863 -81.74 71.21 -36.83
N SER A 864 -81.79 70.17 -37.65
CA SER A 864 -82.24 70.28 -39.05
C SER A 864 -83.75 70.49 -39.15
N GLU A 865 -84.56 69.79 -38.35
CA GLU A 865 -86.00 70.04 -38.17
C GLU A 865 -86.26 71.49 -37.72
N SER A 866 -85.53 71.96 -36.71
CA SER A 866 -85.63 73.34 -36.23
C SER A 866 -85.19 74.36 -37.28
N LYS A 867 -84.18 74.05 -38.11
CA LYS A 867 -83.77 74.90 -39.25
C LYS A 867 -84.84 74.94 -40.33
N VAL A 868 -85.45 73.80 -40.68
CA VAL A 868 -86.54 73.72 -41.65
C VAL A 868 -87.76 74.52 -41.17
N GLU A 869 -88.13 74.39 -39.89
CA GLU A 869 -89.21 75.16 -39.27
C GLU A 869 -88.89 76.66 -39.24
N MET A 870 -87.65 77.05 -38.91
CA MET A 870 -87.21 78.45 -38.96
C MET A 870 -87.19 79.01 -40.40
N THR A 871 -86.86 78.21 -41.41
CA THR A 871 -87.00 78.63 -42.82
C THR A 871 -88.47 78.78 -43.21
N ARG A 872 -89.35 77.86 -42.81
CA ARG A 872 -90.80 77.93 -43.06
C ARG A 872 -91.41 79.19 -42.43
N LEU A 873 -91.12 79.44 -41.15
CA LEU A 873 -91.57 80.64 -40.44
C LEU A 873 -91.00 81.93 -41.05
N ASN A 874 -89.79 81.89 -41.61
CA ASN A 874 -89.21 83.03 -42.32
C ASN A 874 -89.82 83.22 -43.73
N GLU A 875 -90.21 82.16 -44.42
CA GLU A 875 -90.97 82.23 -45.68
C GLU A 875 -92.39 82.78 -45.43
N GLU A 876 -93.12 82.25 -44.45
CA GLU A 876 -94.41 82.78 -44.00
C GLU A 876 -94.29 84.26 -43.58
N LYS A 877 -93.23 84.64 -42.86
CA LYS A 877 -92.91 86.04 -42.54
C LYS A 877 -92.67 86.88 -43.80
N LEU A 878 -91.90 86.38 -44.77
CA LEU A 878 -91.62 87.10 -46.02
C LEU A 878 -92.88 87.23 -46.89
N GLU A 879 -93.80 86.26 -46.87
CA GLU A 879 -95.10 86.37 -47.54
C GLU A 879 -96.01 87.40 -46.85
N LEU A 880 -96.04 87.42 -45.52
CA LEU A 880 -96.73 88.47 -44.76
C LEU A 880 -96.11 89.85 -45.01
N GLU A 881 -94.79 89.98 -45.00
CA GLU A 881 -94.10 91.23 -45.36
C GLU A 881 -94.39 91.64 -46.81
N ARG A 882 -94.46 90.71 -47.77
CA ARG A 882 -94.90 91.00 -49.15
C ARG A 882 -96.35 91.47 -49.19
N TYR A 883 -97.26 90.82 -48.48
CA TYR A 883 -98.67 91.21 -48.37
C TYR A 883 -98.84 92.61 -47.76
N TYR A 884 -98.15 92.88 -46.64
CA TYR A 884 -98.14 94.21 -46.02
C TYR A 884 -97.52 95.26 -46.95
N ASN A 885 -96.41 94.99 -47.63
CA ASN A 885 -95.83 95.91 -48.61
C ASN A 885 -96.78 96.18 -49.80
N ILE A 886 -97.51 95.18 -50.30
CA ILE A 886 -98.56 95.36 -51.32
C ILE A 886 -99.70 96.22 -50.79
N SER A 887 -100.13 96.02 -49.54
CA SER A 887 -101.17 96.83 -48.88
C SER A 887 -100.72 98.28 -48.65
N ILE A 888 -99.49 98.47 -48.17
CA ILE A 888 -98.83 99.78 -47.98
C ILE A 888 -98.71 100.49 -49.33
N ASN A 889 -98.30 99.81 -50.40
CA ASN A 889 -98.20 100.39 -51.74
C ASN A 889 -99.57 100.74 -52.34
N ARG A 890 -100.63 99.95 -52.06
CA ARG A 890 -102.02 100.33 -52.39
C ARG A 890 -102.45 101.58 -51.63
N LYS A 891 -102.16 101.68 -50.34
CA LYS A 891 -102.46 102.89 -49.54
C LYS A 891 -101.62 104.10 -49.93
N HIS A 892 -100.36 103.92 -50.38
CA HIS A 892 -99.59 105.01 -50.96
C HIS A 892 -100.20 105.50 -52.27
N ARG A 893 -100.67 104.62 -53.16
CA ARG A 893 -101.41 105.03 -54.36
C ARG A 893 -102.72 105.74 -54.05
N GLU A 894 -103.48 105.25 -53.06
CA GLU A 894 -104.71 105.92 -52.58
C GLU A 894 -104.38 107.32 -52.01
N ILE A 895 -103.27 107.47 -51.30
CA ILE A 895 -102.76 108.76 -50.82
C ILE A 895 -102.26 109.64 -51.98
N GLU A 896 -101.63 109.08 -53.01
CA GLU A 896 -101.20 109.80 -54.22
C GLU A 896 -102.40 110.28 -55.05
N GLU A 897 -103.44 109.46 -55.21
CA GLU A 897 -104.71 109.82 -55.85
C GLU A 897 -105.43 110.92 -55.06
N LEU A 898 -105.47 110.82 -53.72
CA LEU A 898 -106.00 111.87 -52.86
C LEU A 898 -105.15 113.15 -52.92
N ASN A 899 -103.82 113.05 -52.96
CA ASN A 899 -102.92 114.21 -53.11
C ASN A 899 -103.03 114.86 -54.50
N LEU A 900 -103.24 114.08 -55.56
CA LEU A 900 -103.56 114.59 -56.90
C LEU A 900 -104.92 115.29 -56.88
N SER A 901 -105.93 114.71 -56.24
CA SER A 901 -107.24 115.34 -56.08
C SER A 901 -107.15 116.64 -55.27
N ILE A 902 -106.39 116.66 -54.17
CA ILE A 902 -106.09 117.86 -53.39
C ILE A 902 -105.36 118.90 -54.25
N LYS A 903 -104.38 118.50 -55.06
CA LYS A 903 -103.64 119.39 -55.96
C LYS A 903 -104.51 119.95 -57.10
N ASP A 904 -105.48 119.17 -57.59
CA ASP A 904 -106.52 119.64 -58.51
C ASP A 904 -107.46 120.62 -57.83
N TYR A 905 -107.88 120.36 -56.58
CA TYR A 905 -108.66 121.31 -55.79
C TYR A 905 -107.87 122.58 -55.46
N GLU A 906 -106.58 122.49 -55.11
CA GLU A 906 -105.68 123.64 -54.98
C GLU A 906 -105.57 124.42 -56.29
N SER A 907 -105.47 123.73 -57.42
CA SER A 907 -105.36 124.39 -58.74
C SER A 907 -106.68 125.07 -59.12
N ARG A 908 -107.82 124.47 -58.76
CA ARG A 908 -109.14 125.11 -58.86
C ARG A 908 -109.24 126.31 -57.92
N ILE A 909 -108.83 126.17 -56.65
CA ILE A 909 -108.76 127.26 -55.66
C ILE A 909 -107.89 128.40 -56.19
N LYS A 910 -106.67 128.13 -56.65
CA LYS A 910 -105.78 129.11 -57.28
C LYS A 910 -106.41 129.76 -58.52
N SER A 911 -107.19 129.02 -59.31
CA SER A 911 -107.95 129.60 -60.43
C SER A 911 -109.15 130.45 -59.98
N TYR A 912 -109.75 130.17 -58.82
CA TYR A 912 -110.80 130.99 -58.21
C TYR A 912 -110.21 132.21 -57.49
N GLU A 913 -109.07 132.07 -56.81
CA GLU A 913 -108.27 133.16 -56.24
C GLU A 913 -107.78 134.10 -57.33
N GLN A 914 -107.31 133.56 -58.47
CA GLN A 914 -106.98 134.35 -59.64
C GLN A 914 -108.22 135.04 -60.22
N ARG A 915 -109.37 134.36 -60.38
CA ARG A 915 -110.63 135.04 -60.76
C ARG A 915 -111.10 136.10 -59.76
N ILE A 916 -110.79 135.93 -58.47
CA ILE A 916 -111.04 136.93 -57.42
C ILE A 916 -110.02 138.06 -57.48
N LEU A 917 -108.79 137.81 -57.93
CA LEU A 917 -107.80 138.84 -58.24
C LEU A 917 -108.21 139.61 -59.49
N ASP A 918 -108.54 138.94 -60.59
CA ASP A 918 -109.10 139.52 -61.81
C ASP A 918 -110.36 140.35 -61.49
N ALA A 919 -111.24 139.86 -60.60
CA ALA A 919 -112.41 140.59 -60.15
C ALA A 919 -112.06 141.79 -59.25
N LYS A 920 -111.00 141.73 -58.43
CA LYS A 920 -110.49 142.87 -57.65
C LYS A 920 -109.74 143.89 -58.50
N GLU A 921 -109.09 143.44 -59.57
CA GLU A 921 -108.55 144.31 -60.63
C GLU A 921 -109.71 144.98 -61.37
N PHE A 922 -110.81 144.26 -61.64
CA PHE A 922 -112.05 144.84 -62.13
C PHE A 922 -112.67 145.85 -61.14
N GLU A 923 -112.71 145.56 -59.84
CA GLU A 923 -113.17 146.50 -58.80
C GLU A 923 -112.28 147.73 -58.67
N THR A 924 -110.95 147.61 -58.80
CA THR A 924 -110.01 148.75 -58.67
C THR A 924 -109.93 149.59 -59.94
N MET A 925 -110.08 148.98 -61.13
CA MET A 925 -110.28 149.69 -62.40
C MET A 925 -111.67 150.38 -62.45
N SER A 926 -112.69 149.74 -61.87
CA SER A 926 -114.04 150.33 -61.73
C SER A 926 -114.05 151.53 -60.79
N ASN A 927 -113.37 151.45 -59.63
CA ASN A 927 -113.31 152.54 -58.65
C ASN A 927 -112.43 153.75 -59.07
N THR A 928 -111.80 153.71 -60.25
CA THR A 928 -111.03 154.85 -60.80
C THR A 928 -111.60 155.40 -62.13
N THR A 929 -112.65 154.79 -62.70
CA THR A 929 -113.27 155.26 -63.96
C THR A 929 -114.74 155.61 -63.77
N SER A 930 -115.01 156.89 -63.45
CA SER A 930 -116.37 157.39 -63.21
C SER A 930 -117.16 157.63 -64.50
N LYS A 931 -117.78 156.59 -65.08
CA LYS A 931 -118.97 156.68 -65.95
C LYS A 931 -119.63 155.33 -66.21
N ASP A 932 -120.71 155.07 -65.46
CA ASP A 932 -121.94 154.31 -65.83
C ASP A 932 -122.61 153.83 -64.54
N ASN A 933 -123.32 154.74 -63.85
CA ASN A 933 -123.87 154.48 -62.51
C ASN A 933 -125.15 155.28 -62.19
N GLU A 934 -126.01 155.49 -63.19
CA GLU A 934 -127.32 156.15 -63.02
C GLU A 934 -128.47 155.13 -63.00
N SER A 935 -128.57 154.24 -64.00
CA SER A 935 -129.68 153.28 -64.14
C SER A 935 -129.84 152.33 -62.94
N SER A 936 -128.74 151.84 -62.38
CA SER A 936 -128.76 150.93 -61.23
C SER A 936 -129.06 151.63 -59.91
N ARG A 937 -128.80 152.94 -59.80
CA ARG A 937 -129.04 153.70 -58.57
C ARG A 937 -130.52 154.03 -58.38
N GLN A 938 -131.20 154.48 -59.43
CA GLN A 938 -132.62 154.82 -59.40
C GLN A 938 -133.49 153.61 -59.01
N LEU A 939 -133.24 152.45 -59.64
CA LEU A 939 -133.94 151.19 -59.31
C LEU A 939 -133.71 150.72 -57.86
N ILE A 940 -132.52 150.89 -57.31
CA ILE A 940 -132.23 150.52 -55.91
C ILE A 940 -132.92 151.49 -54.93
N GLU A 941 -133.00 152.78 -55.26
CA GLU A 941 -133.65 153.79 -54.42
C GLU A 941 -135.19 153.63 -54.42
N GLU A 942 -135.81 153.28 -55.54
CA GLU A 942 -137.22 152.88 -55.60
C GLU A 942 -137.48 151.56 -54.84
N LEU A 943 -136.55 150.61 -54.91
CA LEU A 943 -136.61 149.36 -54.13
C LEU A 943 -136.50 149.61 -52.62
N THR A 944 -135.66 150.54 -52.15
CA THR A 944 -135.62 150.87 -50.72
C THR A 944 -136.88 151.60 -50.25
N GLN A 945 -137.44 152.53 -51.04
CA GLN A 945 -138.71 153.19 -50.72
C GLN A 945 -139.90 152.21 -50.67
N THR A 946 -139.96 151.24 -51.60
CA THR A 946 -140.99 150.18 -51.56
C THR A 946 -140.75 149.19 -50.40
N VAL A 947 -139.52 148.85 -50.06
CA VAL A 947 -139.19 148.05 -48.86
C VAL A 947 -139.56 148.79 -47.57
N ASP A 948 -139.39 150.11 -47.48
CA ASP A 948 -139.76 150.88 -46.27
C ASP A 948 -141.27 151.10 -46.14
N THR A 949 -142.02 151.25 -47.23
CA THR A 949 -143.49 151.21 -47.16
C THR A 949 -144.00 149.81 -46.74
N LEU A 950 -143.38 148.74 -47.25
CA LEU A 950 -143.66 147.36 -46.80
C LEU A 950 -143.28 147.12 -45.33
N ARG A 951 -142.17 147.69 -44.83
CA ARG A 951 -141.80 147.63 -43.40
C ARG A 951 -142.83 148.32 -42.51
N ASN A 952 -143.32 149.49 -42.92
CA ASN A 952 -144.40 150.18 -42.20
C ASN A 952 -145.71 149.37 -42.18
N ALA A 953 -146.08 148.75 -43.31
CA ALA A 953 -147.23 147.84 -43.40
C ALA A 953 -147.05 146.54 -42.59
N LEU A 954 -145.81 146.03 -42.50
CA LEU A 954 -145.47 144.89 -41.64
C LEU A 954 -145.54 145.26 -40.16
N GLN A 955 -145.15 146.48 -39.78
CA GLN A 955 -145.21 146.97 -38.41
C GLN A 955 -146.65 147.18 -37.92
N THR A 956 -147.57 147.65 -38.79
CA THR A 956 -149.00 147.72 -38.44
C THR A 956 -149.63 146.33 -38.33
N ASN A 957 -149.30 145.39 -39.23
CA ASN A 957 -149.71 143.99 -39.08
C ASN A 957 -149.13 143.33 -37.83
N SER A 958 -147.88 143.62 -37.45
CA SER A 958 -147.26 143.09 -36.22
C SER A 958 -148.00 143.53 -34.94
N LYS A 959 -148.51 144.76 -34.90
CA LYS A 959 -149.41 145.21 -33.81
C LYS A 959 -150.71 144.40 -33.80
N ARG A 960 -151.33 144.19 -34.97
CA ARG A 960 -152.57 143.41 -35.13
C ARG A 960 -152.40 141.93 -34.77
N VAL A 961 -151.22 141.34 -34.99
CA VAL A 961 -150.88 139.99 -34.53
C VAL A 961 -150.84 139.93 -32.99
N LYS A 962 -150.21 140.91 -32.32
CA LYS A 962 -150.19 140.97 -30.84
C LYS A 962 -151.58 141.13 -30.23
N GLU A 963 -152.46 141.91 -30.86
CA GLU A 963 -153.88 141.99 -30.47
C GLU A 963 -154.55 140.60 -30.53
N LEU A 964 -154.32 139.85 -31.61
CA LEU A 964 -154.84 138.48 -31.75
C LEU A 964 -154.22 137.49 -30.75
N GLU A 965 -152.93 137.62 -30.42
CA GLU A 965 -152.28 136.82 -29.38
C GLU A 965 -152.89 137.06 -27.98
N THR A 966 -153.25 138.31 -27.65
CA THR A 966 -153.94 138.60 -26.38
C THR A 966 -155.33 137.97 -26.32
N ASN A 967 -156.10 138.02 -27.42
CA ASN A 967 -157.40 137.36 -27.52
C ASN A 967 -157.27 135.82 -27.43
N ASN A 968 -156.25 135.23 -28.04
CA ASN A 968 -156.00 133.78 -27.99
C ASN A 968 -155.67 133.31 -26.56
N ASN A 969 -154.89 134.10 -25.80
CA ASN A 969 -154.63 133.82 -24.38
C ASN A 969 -155.89 133.90 -23.49
N ILE A 970 -156.86 134.75 -23.83
CA ILE A 970 -158.17 134.79 -23.13
C ILE A 970 -158.98 133.52 -23.45
N LEU A 971 -159.05 133.12 -24.72
CA LEU A 971 -159.74 131.90 -25.15
C LEU A 971 -159.14 130.63 -24.53
N LYS A 972 -157.81 130.57 -24.35
CA LYS A 972 -157.14 129.43 -23.71
C LYS A 972 -157.61 129.21 -22.27
N LYS A 973 -157.74 130.27 -21.46
CA LYS A 973 -158.27 130.17 -20.10
C LYS A 973 -159.70 129.64 -20.06
N LEU A 974 -160.54 130.08 -21.00
CA LEU A 974 -161.93 129.63 -21.13
C LEU A 974 -162.03 128.12 -21.49
N ASN A 975 -161.06 127.61 -22.23
CA ASN A 975 -160.95 126.18 -22.57
C ASN A 975 -160.59 125.32 -21.34
N ASP A 976 -159.66 125.79 -20.51
CA ASP A 976 -159.24 125.08 -19.29
C ASP A 976 -160.40 124.95 -18.27
N GLU A 977 -161.23 125.99 -18.12
CA GLU A 977 -162.45 125.95 -17.29
C GLU A 977 -163.49 124.94 -17.77
N ASN A 978 -163.58 124.68 -19.07
CA ASN A 978 -164.52 123.69 -19.62
C ASN A 978 -164.01 122.25 -19.47
N ASN A 979 -162.70 122.01 -19.60
CA ASN A 979 -162.10 120.69 -19.31
C ASN A 979 -162.31 120.27 -17.84
N MET A 980 -162.20 121.21 -16.90
CA MET A 980 -162.53 120.99 -15.47
C MET A 980 -163.96 120.49 -15.23
N LYS A 981 -164.92 120.87 -16.09
CA LYS A 981 -166.32 120.40 -16.03
C LYS A 981 -166.45 119.00 -16.62
N PHE A 982 -165.74 118.72 -17.72
CA PHE A 982 -165.77 117.44 -18.43
C PHE A 982 -165.26 116.27 -17.57
N GLU A 983 -164.18 116.48 -16.81
CA GLU A 983 -163.65 115.45 -15.90
C GLU A 983 -164.65 115.00 -14.83
N ARG A 984 -165.40 115.94 -14.24
CA ARG A 984 -166.34 115.64 -13.13
C ARG A 984 -167.52 114.80 -13.59
N LEU A 985 -167.97 115.00 -14.83
CA LEU A 985 -169.07 114.24 -15.43
C LEU A 985 -168.62 112.82 -15.82
N SER A 986 -167.45 112.70 -16.44
CA SER A 986 -166.86 111.41 -16.86
C SER A 986 -166.66 110.42 -15.70
N LYS A 987 -166.22 110.92 -14.54
CA LYS A 987 -165.99 110.10 -13.34
C LYS A 987 -167.28 109.47 -12.76
N ASN A 988 -168.44 110.11 -12.92
CA ASN A 988 -169.73 109.53 -12.53
C ASN A 988 -170.16 108.38 -13.46
N TYR A 989 -170.07 108.58 -14.78
CA TYR A 989 -170.60 107.62 -15.76
C TYR A 989 -169.86 106.27 -15.73
N LYS A 990 -168.56 106.27 -15.41
CA LYS A 990 -167.76 105.05 -15.27
C LYS A 990 -168.24 104.13 -14.14
N LEU A 991 -168.74 104.69 -13.03
CA LEU A 991 -169.18 103.91 -11.87
C LEU A 991 -170.45 103.11 -12.19
N LEU A 992 -171.43 103.75 -12.84
CA LEU A 992 -172.67 103.12 -13.30
C LEU A 992 -172.41 102.00 -14.32
N THR A 993 -171.42 102.21 -15.20
CA THR A 993 -171.01 101.22 -16.22
C THR A 993 -170.45 99.93 -15.59
N GLN A 994 -169.86 100.00 -14.39
CA GLN A 994 -169.22 98.84 -13.75
C GLN A 994 -170.23 97.90 -13.08
N GLN A 995 -171.33 98.41 -12.52
CA GLN A 995 -172.38 97.59 -11.91
C GLN A 995 -173.21 96.81 -12.94
N TYR A 996 -173.51 97.40 -14.11
CA TYR A 996 -174.33 96.72 -15.11
C TYR A 996 -173.62 95.52 -15.77
N ARG A 997 -172.27 95.54 -15.81
CA ARG A 997 -171.46 94.46 -16.42
C ARG A 997 -171.39 93.16 -15.61
N SER A 998 -171.82 93.12 -14.35
CA SER A 998 -171.78 91.89 -13.53
C SER A 998 -172.96 90.94 -13.77
N MET A 999 -173.97 91.34 -14.57
CA MET A 999 -175.14 90.51 -14.85
C MET A 999 -175.14 89.97 -16.29
N LYS A 1000 -175.00 88.63 -16.37
CA LYS A 1000 -175.55 87.75 -17.44
C LYS A 1000 -174.86 87.80 -18.81
N GLN A 1001 -173.90 86.89 -19.01
CA GLN A 1001 -173.34 86.51 -20.32
C GLN A 1001 -174.40 85.87 -21.25
N VAL A 1002 -174.29 86.04 -22.58
CA VAL A 1002 -174.48 84.99 -23.63
C VAL A 1002 -174.30 85.56 -25.07
N ARG A 1003 -173.64 84.79 -25.95
CA ARG A 1003 -173.61 84.82 -27.45
C ARG A 1003 -172.97 85.98 -28.27
N ARG A 1004 -172.02 85.54 -29.12
CA ARG A 1004 -171.82 85.76 -30.59
C ARG A 1004 -171.69 87.16 -31.23
N GLU A 1005 -170.50 87.36 -31.83
CA GLU A 1005 -170.21 87.76 -33.23
C GLU A 1005 -170.80 89.07 -33.84
N SER A 1006 -169.96 90.11 -34.04
CA SER A 1006 -169.60 90.68 -35.38
C SER A 1006 -168.92 92.08 -35.32
N GLN A 1007 -167.80 92.27 -36.04
CA GLN A 1007 -167.17 93.58 -36.43
C GLN A 1007 -166.72 94.54 -35.28
N PRO A 1008 -166.05 95.70 -35.56
CA PRO A 1008 -164.82 95.91 -36.37
C PRO A 1008 -163.78 96.82 -35.64
N GLU A 1009 -162.92 97.54 -36.41
CA GLU A 1009 -161.97 98.62 -36.01
C GLU A 1009 -160.70 98.20 -35.21
N VAL A 1010 -159.45 98.66 -35.44
CA VAL A 1010 -158.77 99.92 -35.90
C VAL A 1010 -158.08 100.67 -34.74
N ALA A 1011 -157.02 101.45 -35.06
CA ALA A 1011 -156.03 102.17 -34.22
C ALA A 1011 -154.71 101.39 -33.99
N THR A 1012 -153.51 101.78 -34.43
CA THR A 1012 -152.76 103.09 -34.42
C THR A 1012 -152.27 103.49 -33.01
N THR A 1013 -151.36 104.44 -32.75
CA THR A 1013 -150.61 105.48 -33.53
C THR A 1013 -149.37 105.86 -32.67
N THR A 1014 -148.17 106.20 -33.15
CA THR A 1014 -147.61 106.29 -34.53
C THR A 1014 -146.18 105.67 -34.53
N THR A 1015 -145.02 106.17 -34.99
CA THR A 1015 -144.53 107.44 -35.61
C THR A 1015 -143.50 107.17 -36.72
N VAL A 1016 -143.64 107.92 -37.82
CA VAL A 1016 -142.73 108.13 -38.97
C VAL A 1016 -142.84 109.66 -39.24
N PRO A 1017 -141.75 110.40 -39.53
CA PRO A 1017 -141.29 110.72 -40.91
C PRO A 1017 -139.75 110.64 -41.06
N ASP A 1018 -139.10 110.62 -42.23
CA ASP A 1018 -139.49 110.81 -43.65
C ASP A 1018 -138.34 110.20 -44.55
N LYS A 1019 -138.39 109.98 -45.88
CA LYS A 1019 -139.41 110.21 -46.93
C LYS A 1019 -139.21 109.27 -48.16
N GLU A 1020 -140.03 109.51 -49.19
CA GLU A 1020 -139.90 109.28 -50.65
C GLU A 1020 -138.47 109.13 -51.26
N THR A 1021 -138.25 108.39 -52.37
CA THR A 1021 -139.21 107.83 -53.37
C THR A 1021 -138.75 106.51 -54.00
N LYS A 1022 -139.73 105.62 -54.26
CA LYS A 1022 -140.05 104.90 -55.53
C LYS A 1022 -139.00 104.91 -56.67
N GLN A 1023 -138.83 103.90 -57.52
CA GLN A 1023 -139.38 102.53 -57.72
C GLN A 1023 -138.38 101.82 -58.71
N ASP A 1024 -138.38 100.51 -59.00
CA ASP A 1024 -139.32 99.41 -58.75
C ASP A 1024 -138.60 98.04 -58.62
N THR A 1025 -139.35 96.93 -58.67
CA THR A 1025 -138.91 95.55 -58.35
C THR A 1025 -138.53 94.64 -59.52
N THR A 1026 -137.67 93.63 -59.27
CA THR A 1026 -137.92 92.23 -59.70
C THR A 1026 -137.13 91.18 -58.89
N ASN A 1027 -137.76 90.62 -57.85
CA ASN A 1027 -137.59 89.27 -57.28
C ASN A 1027 -136.19 88.59 -57.14
N VAL A 1028 -135.14 89.34 -56.84
CA VAL A 1028 -133.83 88.78 -56.39
C VAL A 1028 -134.00 87.78 -55.22
N ALA A 1029 -134.95 88.01 -54.31
CA ALA A 1029 -135.19 87.15 -53.16
C ALA A 1029 -135.69 85.72 -53.52
N TYR A 1030 -136.50 85.57 -54.58
CA TYR A 1030 -136.99 84.25 -55.00
C TYR A 1030 -135.88 83.45 -55.70
N LEU A 1031 -135.15 84.10 -56.61
CA LEU A 1031 -133.97 83.52 -57.27
C LEU A 1031 -132.89 83.11 -56.25
N LYS A 1032 -132.64 83.92 -55.22
CA LYS A 1032 -131.71 83.60 -54.14
C LYS A 1032 -132.09 82.31 -53.42
N ASN A 1033 -133.38 82.10 -53.11
CA ASN A 1033 -133.82 80.90 -52.41
C ASN A 1033 -133.79 79.65 -53.29
N VAL A 1034 -134.12 79.76 -54.59
CA VAL A 1034 -134.00 78.64 -55.54
C VAL A 1034 -132.54 78.22 -55.73
N LEU A 1035 -131.62 79.18 -55.91
CA LEU A 1035 -130.18 78.90 -56.01
C LEU A 1035 -129.62 78.28 -54.72
N LEU A 1036 -130.07 78.75 -53.55
CA LEU A 1036 -129.58 78.24 -52.25
C LEU A 1036 -129.91 76.74 -52.08
N GLY A 1037 -131.12 76.30 -52.44
CA GLY A 1037 -131.51 74.89 -52.39
C GLY A 1037 -130.67 73.96 -53.27
N PHE A 1038 -130.23 74.43 -54.46
CA PHE A 1038 -129.33 73.65 -55.32
C PHE A 1038 -127.87 73.63 -54.82
N PHE A 1039 -127.44 74.55 -53.95
CA PHE A 1039 -126.12 74.50 -53.33
C PHE A 1039 -126.06 73.59 -52.09
N GLU A 1040 -127.19 73.37 -51.41
CA GLU A 1040 -127.30 72.64 -50.14
C GLU A 1040 -127.08 71.12 -50.31
N HIS A 1041 -127.44 70.55 -51.46
CA HIS A 1041 -127.17 69.14 -51.81
C HIS A 1041 -126.03 69.01 -52.82
N LYS A 1042 -124.93 68.30 -52.44
CA LYS A 1042 -123.73 68.17 -53.29
C LYS A 1042 -123.98 67.47 -54.63
N GLU A 1043 -124.83 66.45 -54.66
CA GLU A 1043 -125.00 65.55 -55.83
C GLU A 1043 -125.79 66.17 -57.00
N GLN A 1044 -126.56 67.25 -56.76
CA GLN A 1044 -127.40 67.87 -57.80
C GLN A 1044 -126.71 69.06 -58.51
N ARG A 1045 -125.48 69.39 -58.10
CA ARG A 1045 -124.74 70.57 -58.56
C ARG A 1045 -124.44 70.59 -60.05
N GLU A 1046 -124.22 69.44 -60.67
CA GLU A 1046 -123.97 69.33 -62.12
C GLU A 1046 -125.19 69.75 -62.97
N GLN A 1047 -126.41 69.66 -62.41
CA GLN A 1047 -127.65 70.00 -63.12
C GLN A 1047 -127.89 71.52 -63.22
N LEU A 1048 -127.11 72.36 -62.54
CA LEU A 1048 -127.17 73.82 -62.69
C LEU A 1048 -126.59 74.32 -64.03
N LEU A 1049 -125.73 73.53 -64.68
CA LEU A 1049 -124.94 73.99 -65.84
C LEU A 1049 -125.80 74.57 -66.98
N PRO A 1050 -126.91 73.95 -67.43
CA PRO A 1050 -127.74 74.49 -68.53
C PRO A 1050 -128.45 75.81 -68.16
N VAL A 1051 -128.80 75.97 -66.87
CA VAL A 1051 -129.55 77.13 -66.37
C VAL A 1051 -128.64 78.35 -66.22
N VAL A 1052 -127.42 78.16 -65.69
CA VAL A 1052 -126.45 79.27 -65.57
C VAL A 1052 -125.93 79.68 -66.95
N LYS A 1053 -125.66 78.71 -67.83
CA LYS A 1053 -125.21 78.94 -69.22
C LYS A 1053 -126.19 79.80 -70.03
N THR A 1054 -127.50 79.62 -69.82
CA THR A 1054 -128.56 80.41 -70.48
C THR A 1054 -128.84 81.77 -69.81
N LEU A 1055 -128.46 81.96 -68.55
CA LEU A 1055 -128.64 83.23 -67.83
C LEU A 1055 -127.46 84.22 -68.01
N PHE A 1056 -126.23 83.71 -68.17
CA PHE A 1056 -124.99 84.50 -68.20
C PHE A 1056 -124.18 84.42 -69.50
N SER A 1057 -124.65 83.69 -70.52
CA SER A 1057 -124.02 83.67 -71.86
C SER A 1057 -122.55 83.22 -71.88
N PHE A 1058 -122.21 82.22 -71.08
CA PHE A 1058 -120.82 81.74 -70.91
C PHE A 1058 -120.15 81.24 -72.20
N THR A 1059 -118.84 81.48 -72.30
CA THR A 1059 -117.95 80.91 -73.31
C THR A 1059 -117.53 79.47 -72.92
N PRO A 1060 -117.04 78.63 -73.86
CA PRO A 1060 -116.56 77.28 -73.51
C PRO A 1060 -115.40 77.28 -72.50
N GLU A 1061 -114.57 78.32 -72.44
CA GLU A 1061 -113.52 78.42 -71.41
C GLU A 1061 -114.10 78.70 -70.01
N ASP A 1062 -115.24 79.37 -69.93
CA ASP A 1062 -115.92 79.64 -68.65
C ASP A 1062 -116.72 78.44 -68.17
N GLU A 1063 -117.17 77.59 -69.10
CA GLU A 1063 -117.79 76.30 -68.81
C GLU A 1063 -116.81 75.33 -68.13
N GLU A 1064 -115.54 75.25 -68.58
CA GLU A 1064 -114.49 74.50 -67.88
C GLU A 1064 -114.16 75.10 -66.50
N LYS A 1065 -114.00 76.43 -66.40
CA LYS A 1065 -113.72 77.10 -65.11
C LYS A 1065 -114.85 76.90 -64.10
N PHE A 1066 -116.11 76.89 -64.54
CA PHE A 1066 -117.27 76.67 -63.69
C PHE A 1066 -117.40 75.19 -63.26
N LEU A 1067 -117.13 74.25 -64.15
CA LEU A 1067 -117.03 72.81 -63.81
C LEU A 1067 -115.90 72.54 -62.80
N PHE A 1068 -114.74 73.17 -62.96
CA PHE A 1068 -113.62 73.06 -62.02
C PHE A 1068 -113.96 73.64 -60.64
N ALA A 1069 -114.85 74.62 -60.56
CA ALA A 1069 -115.32 75.24 -59.31
C ALA A 1069 -116.50 74.52 -58.63
N LEU A 1070 -117.10 73.50 -59.27
CA LEU A 1070 -118.23 72.74 -58.73
C LEU A 1070 -117.86 71.38 -58.10
N ARG A 1071 -116.62 70.93 -58.30
CA ARG A 1071 -116.07 69.65 -57.83
C ARG A 1071 -115.66 69.68 -56.35
#